data_AF-A0ABD3PME6-F1
#
_entry.id   AF-A0ABD3PME6-F1
#
_cell.length_a   1.000
_cell.length_b   1.000
_cell.length_c   1.000
_cell.angle_alpha   90.00
_cell.angle_beta   90.00
_cell.angle_gamma   90.00
#
_symmetry.space_group_name_H-M   'P 1'
#
loop_
_entity.id
_entity.type
_entity.pdbx_description
1 polymer ?
#
loop_
_entity_poly.entity_id
_entity_poly.type
_entity_poly.pdbx_seq_one_letter_code
_entity_poly.pdbx_strand_id
1 'polypeptide(L)'
;MNSEAAAAPPSTQEKPTAIEPAQISYALGNTYSLLPTSSAPLDHTRRHRKIHDWVLYIDILPGCNPDLIDRVTFDMRDDSFRGMSFTCHCPIRTKVTSVNSTAATTTISRGSGETTAESKQPSTNPRPLKSSRWRFSTRQQTYGPVDVTITLRGVGGSKSVLDYQIALREGSPEQFGVFVEKRPNSVLRPIKMTDGRFVLRLLYGIVDTNADADNADKKDVPISMGMHAENRMLLQQIAKSIYSRSKRPMRAVLHNPANGESWMEEWFRSKKEKDGDTAWTLSFDYSTLMDRSTDLMQSAAASAAEAQVVSILSPSLTGGEGLNECYKIIEGLPSYLTTTTTTCKNESRKIMTMHSQSQMTNQNQKVINQSQMINQNQIINQNQIINQNQLYTQREHSIHVQIDVSQLTILQIIKVCQNFVKYEDAIDCFMPWYKRENCSPDCRSNKLAMAGNNDNLTSTQLNNKDRNNMIARCTSFQDLLSCLNPNADASYKLNLRNLISSPSNNNKLYIEFRQHPTSKDKTTTTNWIRFCMAFVKNSARLRAPNPLKNTTSIEDEFDLLFEYVIKDRALRNFYREKRDGYAAREEEERLERLGSSTTVLEGNLKNDQDDMSISNDGSDEEDEVSYDANSNLKREAEATVGDVHESKRHCL
;
A
#
# COMPACT_ATOMS: atom_id res chain seq x y z
N MET A 1 -7.07 39.50 56.31
CA MET A 1 -6.89 38.07 56.61
C MET A 1 -7.35 37.30 55.38
N ASN A 2 -6.45 37.02 54.44
CA ASN A 2 -6.74 36.22 53.24
C ASN A 2 -6.09 34.85 53.43
N SER A 3 -6.91 33.81 53.53
CA SER A 3 -6.49 32.42 53.66
C SER A 3 -5.96 31.91 52.32
N GLU A 4 -4.66 31.69 52.27
CA GLU A 4 -3.92 31.10 51.16
C GLU A 4 -4.26 29.60 51.07
N ALA A 5 -4.97 29.20 50.01
CA ALA A 5 -5.34 27.81 49.78
C ALA A 5 -4.11 27.03 49.31
N ALA A 6 -3.65 26.10 50.16
CA ALA A 6 -2.52 25.21 49.89
C ALA A 6 -2.78 24.35 48.63
N ALA A 7 -1.90 24.50 47.64
CA ALA A 7 -1.91 23.70 46.42
C ALA A 7 -1.67 22.21 46.75
N ALA A 8 -2.50 21.34 46.16
CA ALA A 8 -2.38 19.89 46.30
C ALA A 8 -1.01 19.40 45.79
N PRO A 9 -0.38 18.42 46.46
CA PRO A 9 0.91 17.89 46.03
C PRO A 9 0.81 17.25 44.64
N PRO A 10 1.85 17.39 43.80
CA PRO A 10 1.87 16.82 42.46
C PRO A 10 1.73 15.30 42.54
N SER A 11 0.77 14.76 41.78
CA SER A 11 0.51 13.33 41.64
C SER A 11 1.81 12.59 41.33
N THR A 12 2.14 11.60 42.17
CA THR A 12 3.30 10.72 42.02
C THR A 12 3.19 10.03 40.66
N GLN A 13 4.03 10.44 39.69
CA GLN A 13 4.06 9.80 38.37
C GLN A 13 4.39 8.32 38.54
N GLU A 14 3.47 7.45 38.15
CA GLU A 14 3.67 6.01 38.16
C GLU A 14 4.90 5.67 37.32
N LYS A 15 5.88 5.03 37.96
CA LYS A 15 7.11 4.57 37.33
C LYS A 15 6.74 3.61 36.19
N PRO A 16 7.14 3.86 34.94
CA PRO A 16 6.77 3.01 33.81
C PRO A 16 7.19 1.56 34.09
N THR A 17 6.21 0.67 34.01
CA THR A 17 6.38 -0.78 34.20
C THR A 17 7.48 -1.26 33.26
N ALA A 18 8.47 -1.98 33.79
CA ALA A 18 9.58 -2.49 32.99
C ALA A 18 9.03 -3.40 31.89
N ILE A 19 9.29 -3.06 30.63
CA ILE A 19 8.89 -3.87 29.47
C ILE A 19 9.64 -5.20 29.54
N GLU A 20 8.91 -6.32 29.55
CA GLU A 20 9.53 -7.64 29.50
C GLU A 20 10.32 -7.83 28.18
N PRO A 21 11.52 -8.42 28.23
CA PRO A 21 12.33 -8.62 27.04
C PRO A 21 11.65 -9.60 26.09
N ALA A 22 11.58 -9.27 24.80
CA ALA A 22 10.98 -10.16 23.81
C ALA A 22 11.87 -11.39 23.60
N GLN A 23 11.26 -12.57 23.56
CA GLN A 23 11.95 -13.84 23.37
C GLN A 23 11.59 -14.44 22.01
N ILE A 24 12.58 -15.02 21.34
CA ILE A 24 12.43 -15.69 20.06
C ILE A 24 12.97 -17.11 20.20
N SER A 25 12.08 -18.09 20.14
CA SER A 25 12.46 -19.49 20.07
C SER A 25 12.87 -19.86 18.64
N TYR A 26 13.99 -20.56 18.51
CA TYR A 26 14.53 -21.00 17.22
C TYR A 26 15.02 -22.45 17.25
N ALA A 27 15.10 -23.06 16.08
CA ALA A 27 15.73 -24.34 15.83
C ALA A 27 16.94 -24.15 14.91
N LEU A 28 18.10 -24.64 15.33
CA LEU A 28 19.36 -24.60 14.60
C LEU A 28 19.69 -26.02 14.12
N GLY A 29 19.94 -26.19 12.82
CA GLY A 29 20.31 -27.49 12.27
C GLY A 29 21.01 -27.38 10.94
N ASN A 30 21.43 -28.53 10.39
CA ASN A 30 21.94 -28.59 9.04
C ASN A 30 21.33 -29.74 8.23
N THR A 31 21.05 -29.49 6.96
CA THR A 31 20.86 -30.58 5.98
C THR A 31 22.23 -31.07 5.52
N TYR A 32 22.28 -32.28 4.98
CA TYR A 32 23.49 -32.87 4.45
C TYR A 32 23.17 -33.80 3.29
N SER A 33 24.00 -33.77 2.25
CA SER A 33 24.02 -34.70 1.14
C SER A 33 25.47 -34.97 0.74
N LEU A 34 25.78 -36.24 0.50
CA LEU A 34 27.08 -36.65 -0.04
C LEU A 34 27.01 -36.62 -1.57
N LEU A 35 27.78 -35.74 -2.20
CA LEU A 35 27.88 -35.67 -3.65
C LEU A 35 28.71 -36.85 -4.19
N PRO A 36 28.29 -37.49 -5.29
CA PRO A 36 29.14 -38.45 -5.99
C PRO A 36 30.48 -37.81 -6.38
N THR A 37 31.58 -38.53 -6.17
CA THR A 37 32.94 -38.06 -6.46
C THR A 37 33.12 -37.57 -7.90
N SER A 38 32.39 -38.18 -8.85
CA SER A 38 32.37 -37.78 -10.26
C SER A 38 31.79 -36.38 -10.49
N SER A 39 30.80 -35.99 -9.67
CA SER A 39 30.07 -34.71 -9.76
C SER A 39 30.64 -33.62 -8.86
N ALA A 40 31.41 -33.99 -7.84
CA ALA A 40 31.95 -33.06 -6.86
C ALA A 40 33.01 -32.13 -7.49
N PRO A 41 32.88 -30.79 -7.34
CA PRO A 41 33.82 -29.85 -7.92
C PRO A 41 35.19 -29.98 -7.26
N LEU A 42 36.23 -29.85 -8.09
CA LEU A 42 37.60 -29.69 -7.62
C LEU A 42 37.82 -28.28 -7.09
N ASP A 43 38.67 -28.16 -6.10
CA ASP A 43 39.08 -26.90 -5.55
C ASP A 43 40.05 -26.14 -6.45
N HIS A 44 40.46 -24.94 -6.03
CA HIS A 44 41.39 -24.12 -6.78
C HIS A 44 42.77 -24.78 -6.94
N THR A 45 43.18 -25.64 -6.01
CA THR A 45 44.43 -26.42 -6.13
C THR A 45 44.29 -27.63 -7.05
N ARG A 46 43.06 -27.99 -7.46
CA ARG A 46 42.70 -29.21 -8.19
C ARG A 46 43.13 -30.52 -7.51
N ARG A 47 43.37 -30.50 -6.19
CA ARG A 47 43.78 -31.69 -5.43
C ARG A 47 42.64 -32.30 -4.63
N HIS A 48 41.67 -31.50 -4.23
CA HIS A 48 40.61 -31.94 -3.32
C HIS A 48 39.23 -31.70 -3.94
N ARG A 49 38.34 -32.68 -3.78
CA ARG A 49 36.94 -32.58 -4.20
C ARG A 49 36.05 -32.23 -3.03
N LYS A 50 35.17 -31.25 -3.20
CA LYS A 50 34.18 -30.85 -2.19
C LYS A 50 32.97 -31.77 -2.25
N ILE A 51 33.09 -32.93 -1.60
CA ILE A 51 32.08 -34.00 -1.68
C ILE A 51 30.91 -33.81 -0.69
N HIS A 52 31.07 -32.98 0.34
CA HIS A 52 30.04 -32.76 1.35
C HIS A 52 29.25 -31.49 1.04
N ASP A 53 27.97 -31.63 0.71
CA ASP A 53 27.05 -30.52 0.45
C ASP A 53 26.05 -30.39 1.61
N TRP A 54 25.98 -29.22 2.22
CA TRP A 54 25.14 -29.01 3.41
C TRP A 54 24.52 -27.62 3.41
N VAL A 55 23.37 -27.51 4.07
CA VAL A 55 22.70 -26.22 4.33
C VAL A 55 22.60 -26.04 5.84
N LEU A 56 23.32 -25.07 6.38
CA LEU A 56 23.17 -24.64 7.78
C LEU A 56 22.02 -23.66 7.86
N TYR A 57 21.11 -23.85 8.82
CA TYR A 57 19.93 -23.02 8.95
C TYR A 57 19.56 -22.72 10.40
N ILE A 58 18.87 -21.58 10.58
CA ILE A 58 18.16 -21.20 11.80
C ILE A 58 16.71 -20.95 11.42
N ASP A 59 15.82 -21.76 11.96
CA ASP A 59 14.38 -21.63 11.82
C ASP A 59 13.79 -20.92 13.03
N ILE A 60 13.09 -19.82 12.80
CA ILE A 60 12.27 -19.15 13.82
C ILE A 60 10.97 -19.93 13.98
N LEU A 61 10.71 -20.36 15.22
CA LEU A 61 9.57 -21.20 15.53
C LEU A 61 8.24 -20.42 15.42
N PRO A 62 7.13 -21.12 15.11
CA PRO A 62 5.81 -20.50 15.05
C PRO A 62 5.46 -19.73 16.32
N GLY A 63 4.80 -18.59 16.18
CA GLY A 63 4.42 -17.71 17.29
C GLY A 63 5.48 -16.68 17.68
N CYS A 64 6.72 -16.78 17.17
CA CYS A 64 7.75 -15.76 17.37
C CYS A 64 7.77 -14.75 16.21
N ASN A 65 8.11 -13.49 16.51
CA ASN A 65 8.28 -12.46 15.48
C ASN A 65 9.70 -12.52 14.88
N PRO A 66 9.88 -12.93 13.60
CA PRO A 66 11.20 -13.01 12.97
C PRO A 66 11.87 -11.64 12.78
N ASP A 67 11.09 -10.56 12.71
CA ASP A 67 11.60 -9.20 12.49
C ASP A 67 12.36 -8.64 13.69
N LEU A 68 12.32 -9.33 14.83
CA LEU A 68 13.15 -9.00 15.99
C LEU A 68 14.63 -9.39 15.76
N ILE A 69 14.94 -10.20 14.74
CA ILE A 69 16.31 -10.50 14.32
C ILE A 69 16.69 -9.57 13.16
N ASP A 70 17.70 -8.73 13.39
CA ASP A 70 18.27 -7.81 12.39
C ASP A 70 19.08 -8.56 11.33
N ARG A 71 19.94 -9.47 11.78
CA ARG A 71 20.78 -10.29 10.90
C ARG A 71 21.32 -11.52 11.61
N VAL A 72 21.62 -12.53 10.82
CA VAL A 72 22.32 -13.75 11.22
C VAL A 72 23.61 -13.85 10.44
N THR A 73 24.74 -13.98 11.15
CA THR A 73 26.06 -14.16 10.54
C THR A 73 26.56 -15.58 10.82
N PHE A 74 26.94 -16.31 9.78
CA PHE A 74 27.54 -17.64 9.80
C PHE A 74 29.04 -17.51 9.50
N ASP A 75 29.87 -17.58 10.52
CA ASP A 75 31.32 -17.46 10.45
C ASP A 75 31.97 -18.85 10.51
N MET A 76 32.44 -19.31 9.36
CA MET A 76 33.12 -20.59 9.15
C MET A 76 34.57 -20.36 9.55
N ARG A 77 34.97 -20.83 10.74
CA ARG A 77 36.32 -20.64 11.31
C ARG A 77 37.38 -21.50 10.61
N ASP A 78 37.30 -21.62 9.29
CA ASP A 78 38.12 -22.49 8.47
C ASP A 78 38.66 -21.69 7.26
N ASP A 79 39.98 -21.59 7.19
CA ASP A 79 40.71 -20.83 6.17
C ASP A 79 40.52 -21.41 4.75
N SER A 80 39.94 -22.61 4.62
CA SER A 80 39.67 -23.25 3.33
C SER A 80 38.50 -22.61 2.56
N PHE A 81 37.74 -21.70 3.18
CA PHE A 81 36.61 -21.01 2.53
C PHE A 81 36.98 -19.66 1.94
N ARG A 82 36.51 -19.41 0.70
CA ARG A 82 36.51 -18.05 0.13
C ARG A 82 35.36 -17.26 0.72
N GLY A 83 35.66 -16.45 1.73
CA GLY A 83 34.69 -15.71 2.52
C GLY A 83 34.36 -16.48 3.78
N MET A 84 35.02 -16.10 4.88
CA MET A 84 34.86 -16.78 6.17
C MET A 84 33.46 -16.56 6.76
N SER A 85 32.80 -15.44 6.43
CA SER A 85 31.53 -15.05 7.05
C SER A 85 30.44 -14.76 6.01
N PHE A 86 29.27 -15.38 6.20
CA PHE A 86 28.05 -15.14 5.42
C PHE A 86 27.02 -14.45 6.30
N THR A 87 26.39 -13.37 5.83
CA THR A 87 25.37 -12.64 6.61
C THR A 87 24.03 -12.64 5.88
N CYS A 88 22.98 -13.07 6.58
CA CYS A 88 21.60 -13.03 6.14
C CYS A 88 20.84 -11.95 6.90
N HIS A 89 20.20 -11.03 6.18
CA HIS A 89 19.43 -9.91 6.75
C HIS A 89 17.92 -10.15 6.77
N CYS A 90 17.42 -11.04 5.92
CA CYS A 90 16.00 -11.33 5.78
C CYS A 90 15.80 -12.86 5.82
N PRO A 91 14.94 -13.38 6.71
CA PRO A 91 14.59 -14.78 6.66
C PRO A 91 13.63 -15.07 5.51
N ILE A 92 13.65 -16.29 4.99
CA ILE A 92 12.71 -16.78 3.98
C ILE A 92 11.63 -17.63 4.63
N ARG A 93 10.38 -17.53 4.16
CA ARG A 93 9.29 -18.35 4.68
C ARG A 93 9.41 -19.78 4.14
N THR A 94 9.56 -20.76 5.01
CA THR A 94 9.62 -22.18 4.64
C THR A 94 8.34 -22.89 5.03
N LYS A 95 7.83 -23.71 4.11
CA LYS A 95 6.76 -24.66 4.42
C LYS A 95 7.44 -25.87 5.08
N VAL A 96 7.06 -26.17 6.32
CA VAL A 96 7.51 -27.41 6.96
C VAL A 96 6.83 -28.55 6.21
N THR A 97 7.60 -29.25 5.38
CA THR A 97 7.16 -30.54 4.84
C THR A 97 7.16 -31.49 6.02
N SER A 98 5.98 -31.80 6.57
CA SER A 98 5.85 -32.81 7.61
C SER A 98 6.33 -34.14 7.04
N VAL A 99 7.59 -34.48 7.30
CA VAL A 99 8.10 -35.82 7.02
C VAL A 99 7.43 -36.69 8.08
N ASN A 100 6.30 -37.32 7.72
CA ASN A 100 5.62 -38.27 8.58
C ASN A 100 6.65 -39.35 8.94
N SER A 101 7.20 -39.24 10.16
CA SER A 101 8.22 -40.15 10.67
C SER A 101 7.54 -41.45 11.14
N THR A 102 6.86 -42.13 10.22
CA THR A 102 6.57 -43.55 10.36
C THR A 102 7.77 -44.29 9.79
N ALA A 103 8.66 -44.72 10.67
CA ALA A 103 9.70 -45.67 10.34
C ALA A 103 9.05 -46.96 9.81
N ALA A 104 9.17 -47.21 8.50
CA ALA A 104 8.83 -48.47 7.89
C ALA A 104 9.93 -48.87 6.89
N THR A 105 10.48 -50.04 7.17
CA THR A 105 11.47 -50.84 6.46
C THR A 105 11.33 -50.78 4.94
N THR A 106 12.47 -50.54 4.29
CA THR A 106 12.68 -50.57 2.85
C THR A 106 12.39 -51.96 2.26
N THR A 107 11.39 -52.04 1.38
CA THR A 107 11.37 -53.07 0.32
C THR A 107 11.09 -52.39 -1.02
N ILE A 108 12.03 -52.52 -1.94
CA ILE A 108 12.00 -51.96 -3.29
C ILE A 108 11.08 -52.84 -4.15
N SER A 109 10.03 -52.26 -4.75
CA SER A 109 9.38 -52.83 -5.94
C SER A 109 8.92 -51.75 -6.91
N ARG A 110 9.35 -51.92 -8.16
CA ARG A 110 8.88 -51.25 -9.39
C ARG A 110 7.46 -51.74 -9.75
N GLY A 111 6.65 -50.85 -10.35
CA GLY A 111 5.39 -51.18 -11.05
C GLY A 111 4.41 -50.01 -10.94
N SER A 112 4.23 -49.22 -12.00
CA SER A 112 3.12 -49.30 -12.99
C SER A 112 1.82 -48.69 -12.46
N GLY A 113 1.34 -47.66 -13.18
CA GLY A 113 0.21 -46.85 -12.80
C GLY A 113 -1.13 -47.57 -12.93
N GLU A 114 -2.05 -47.20 -12.04
CA GLU A 114 -3.47 -47.40 -12.25
C GLU A 114 -4.24 -46.36 -11.44
N THR A 115 -5.22 -45.73 -12.10
CA THR A 115 -6.12 -44.72 -11.58
C THR A 115 -7.28 -45.37 -10.83
N THR A 116 -7.55 -44.96 -9.60
CA THR A 116 -8.85 -45.19 -8.96
C THR A 116 -9.34 -43.93 -8.25
N ALA A 117 -10.61 -43.63 -8.50
CA ALA A 117 -11.37 -42.53 -7.93
C ALA A 117 -11.78 -42.87 -6.50
N GLU A 118 -11.57 -41.93 -5.57
CA GLU A 118 -12.03 -42.07 -4.18
C GLU A 118 -12.88 -40.87 -3.76
N SER A 119 -14.05 -41.22 -3.24
CA SER A 119 -15.11 -40.37 -2.72
C SER A 119 -14.66 -39.60 -1.47
N LYS A 120 -14.80 -38.26 -1.49
CA LYS A 120 -14.56 -37.38 -0.34
C LYS A 120 -15.84 -37.12 0.45
N GLN A 121 -15.88 -37.57 1.70
CA GLN A 121 -16.75 -37.00 2.73
C GLN A 121 -16.12 -35.73 3.35
N PRO A 122 -16.90 -34.68 3.64
CA PRO A 122 -16.40 -33.46 4.29
C PRO A 122 -16.33 -33.65 5.81
N SER A 123 -15.13 -33.77 6.37
CA SER A 123 -14.91 -33.70 7.83
C SER A 123 -14.82 -32.24 8.30
N THR A 124 -15.64 -31.87 9.28
CA THR A 124 -15.86 -30.52 9.83
C THR A 124 -14.90 -30.09 10.95
N ASN A 125 -13.66 -30.57 10.97
CA ASN A 125 -12.66 -30.11 11.94
C ASN A 125 -11.87 -28.90 11.40
N PRO A 126 -11.70 -27.81 12.17
CA PRO A 126 -10.90 -26.65 11.75
C PRO A 126 -9.46 -27.12 11.49
N ARG A 127 -9.00 -26.97 10.24
CA ARG A 127 -7.65 -27.38 9.85
C ARG A 127 -6.63 -26.67 10.75
N PRO A 128 -5.70 -27.38 11.41
CA PRO A 128 -4.61 -26.74 12.12
C PRO A 128 -3.82 -25.88 11.13
N LEU A 129 -3.64 -24.60 11.47
CA LEU A 129 -2.85 -23.64 10.70
C LEU A 129 -1.49 -24.28 10.39
N LYS A 130 -1.21 -24.49 9.10
CA LYS A 130 0.08 -25.01 8.62
C LYS A 130 1.19 -24.13 9.20
N SER A 131 1.99 -24.69 10.10
CA SER A 131 3.00 -23.95 10.87
C SER A 131 4.17 -23.56 9.97
N SER A 132 4.04 -22.45 9.24
CA SER A 132 5.15 -21.90 8.47
C SER A 132 6.26 -21.42 9.40
N ARG A 133 7.51 -21.74 9.08
CA ARG A 133 8.70 -21.25 9.78
C ARG A 133 9.39 -20.16 8.94
N TRP A 134 10.20 -19.33 9.58
CA TRP A 134 11.05 -18.35 8.92
C TRP A 134 12.52 -18.78 9.04
N ARG A 135 13.23 -18.92 7.93
CA ARG A 135 14.56 -19.53 7.87
C ARG A 135 15.63 -18.53 7.47
N PHE A 136 16.69 -18.45 8.26
CA PHE A 136 18.00 -17.93 7.83
C PHE A 136 18.87 -19.12 7.44
N SER A 137 19.55 -19.09 6.30
CA SER A 137 20.37 -20.24 5.90
C SER A 137 21.53 -19.88 4.97
N THR A 138 22.58 -20.70 5.01
CA THR A 138 23.69 -20.68 4.05
C THR A 138 23.94 -22.11 3.55
N ARG A 139 24.22 -22.26 2.25
CA ARG A 139 24.57 -23.55 1.62
C ARG A 139 26.05 -23.54 1.26
N GLN A 140 26.75 -24.60 1.62
CA GLN A 140 28.18 -24.72 1.36
C GLN A 140 28.59 -26.13 0.95
N GLN A 141 29.77 -26.22 0.34
CA GLN A 141 30.41 -27.47 -0.01
C GLN A 141 31.81 -27.55 0.61
N THR A 142 32.14 -28.71 1.20
CA THR A 142 33.32 -28.89 2.07
C THR A 142 34.01 -30.23 1.86
N TYR A 143 35.22 -30.36 2.38
CA TYR A 143 36.00 -31.61 2.37
C TYR A 143 35.81 -32.46 3.62
N GLY A 144 35.27 -31.87 4.68
CA GLY A 144 35.16 -32.49 5.99
C GLY A 144 34.27 -31.67 6.92
N PRO A 145 34.21 -32.04 8.21
CA PRO A 145 33.41 -31.34 9.19
C PRO A 145 33.94 -29.92 9.38
N VAL A 146 33.03 -28.97 9.63
CA VAL A 146 33.35 -27.55 9.78
C VAL A 146 32.69 -27.01 11.03
N ASP A 147 33.47 -26.27 11.81
CA ASP A 147 32.97 -25.54 12.97
C ASP A 147 32.54 -24.14 12.53
N VAL A 148 31.30 -23.79 12.86
CA VAL A 148 30.67 -22.52 12.47
C VAL A 148 30.26 -21.76 13.71
N THR A 149 30.66 -20.50 13.79
CA THR A 149 30.16 -19.55 14.76
C THR A 149 29.02 -18.76 14.17
N ILE A 150 27.87 -18.88 14.81
CA ILE A 150 26.63 -18.24 14.39
C ILE A 150 26.39 -17.06 15.33
N THR A 151 26.29 -15.86 14.75
CA THR A 151 25.92 -14.66 15.49
C THR A 151 24.51 -14.24 15.11
N LEU A 152 23.57 -14.34 16.06
CA LEU A 152 22.25 -13.72 15.98
C LEU A 152 22.37 -12.28 16.49
N ARG A 153 22.01 -11.30 15.67
CA ARG A 153 21.89 -9.91 16.10
C ARG A 153 20.43 -9.49 16.01
N GLY A 154 19.87 -9.06 17.12
CA GLY A 154 18.52 -8.51 17.19
C GLY A 154 18.47 -7.04 16.80
N VAL A 155 17.28 -6.57 16.45
CA VAL A 155 17.01 -5.18 16.04
C VAL A 155 17.31 -4.15 17.13
N GLY A 156 17.21 -4.54 18.40
CA GLY A 156 17.62 -3.72 19.55
C GLY A 156 19.13 -3.68 19.78
N GLY A 157 19.89 -4.37 18.94
CA GLY A 157 21.34 -4.53 19.06
C GLY A 157 21.77 -5.65 20.00
N SER A 158 20.83 -6.42 20.58
CA SER A 158 21.16 -7.63 21.34
C SER A 158 21.91 -8.61 20.47
N LYS A 159 22.88 -9.31 21.04
CA LYS A 159 23.76 -10.26 20.34
C LYS A 159 23.74 -11.59 21.07
N SER A 160 23.54 -12.68 20.33
CA SER A 160 23.77 -14.05 20.79
C SER A 160 24.78 -14.72 19.86
N VAL A 161 25.70 -15.48 20.44
CA VAL A 161 26.75 -16.21 19.71
C VAL A 161 26.61 -17.68 20.07
N LEU A 162 26.56 -18.51 19.04
CA LEU A 162 26.37 -19.95 19.12
C LEU A 162 27.50 -20.60 18.34
N ASP A 163 28.10 -21.65 18.88
CA ASP A 163 29.04 -22.48 18.14
C ASP A 163 28.32 -23.77 17.70
N TYR A 164 28.48 -24.14 16.44
CA TYR A 164 27.81 -25.29 15.84
C TYR A 164 28.77 -26.05 14.93
N GLN A 165 28.88 -27.35 15.14
CA GLN A 165 29.65 -28.24 14.29
C GLN A 165 28.74 -28.88 13.25
N ILE A 166 29.09 -28.73 11.96
CA ILE A 166 28.32 -29.33 10.86
C ILE A 166 28.36 -30.85 10.95
N ALA A 167 27.18 -31.47 11.08
CA ALA A 167 27.06 -32.91 11.06
C ALA A 167 27.03 -33.44 9.62
N LEU A 168 28.02 -34.25 9.25
CA LEU A 168 28.13 -34.87 7.93
C LEU A 168 27.33 -36.18 7.82
N ARG A 169 26.07 -36.13 8.23
CA ARG A 169 25.12 -37.26 8.16
C ARG A 169 23.72 -36.75 7.91
N GLU A 170 22.93 -37.53 7.17
CA GLU A 170 21.52 -37.22 6.95
C GLU A 170 20.76 -37.22 8.29
N GLY A 171 19.82 -36.29 8.44
CA GLY A 171 18.98 -36.20 9.65
C GLY A 171 19.73 -35.70 10.90
N SER A 172 20.59 -34.69 10.77
CA SER A 172 21.22 -34.07 11.94
C SER A 172 20.15 -33.56 12.93
N PRO A 173 20.29 -33.81 14.25
CA PRO A 173 19.31 -33.36 15.21
C PRO A 173 19.31 -31.84 15.31
N GLU A 174 18.12 -31.23 15.32
CA GLU A 174 17.97 -29.79 15.54
C GLU A 174 18.30 -29.44 17.00
N GLN A 175 19.09 -28.39 17.19
CA GLN A 175 19.34 -27.76 18.49
C GLN A 175 18.34 -26.62 18.69
N PHE A 176 17.58 -26.66 19.79
CA PHE A 176 16.62 -25.62 20.12
C PHE A 176 17.26 -24.57 21.03
N GLY A 177 16.95 -23.30 20.78
CA GLY A 177 17.44 -22.20 21.59
C GLY A 177 16.44 -21.05 21.68
N VAL A 178 16.73 -20.11 22.58
CA VAL A 178 15.95 -18.89 22.76
C VAL A 178 16.87 -17.70 22.63
N PHE A 179 16.56 -16.80 21.70
CA PHE A 179 17.18 -15.50 21.58
C PHE A 179 16.38 -14.48 22.37
N VAL A 180 17.01 -13.79 23.32
CA VAL A 180 16.38 -12.76 24.14
C VAL A 180 16.79 -11.39 23.62
N GLU A 181 15.85 -10.66 23.03
CA GLU A 181 16.03 -9.27 22.67
C GLU A 181 15.83 -8.41 23.92
N LYS A 182 16.95 -8.00 24.54
CA LYS A 182 16.95 -7.19 25.78
C LYS A 182 16.46 -5.77 25.55
N ARG A 183 16.48 -5.29 24.31
CA ARG A 183 15.99 -3.97 23.92
C ARG A 183 14.95 -4.17 22.83
N PRO A 184 13.82 -4.86 23.13
CA PRO A 184 12.78 -5.08 22.15
C PRO A 184 12.33 -3.69 21.72
N ASN A 185 12.60 -3.37 20.44
CA ASN A 185 12.70 -2.02 19.90
C ASN A 185 12.19 -0.95 20.87
N SER A 186 13.08 -0.12 21.43
CA SER A 186 12.64 1.25 21.70
C SER A 186 12.05 1.71 20.38
N VAL A 187 10.72 1.90 20.32
CA VAL A 187 9.95 2.19 19.10
C VAL A 187 10.84 2.99 18.18
N LEU A 188 11.27 2.39 17.04
CA LEU A 188 12.35 2.93 16.20
C LEU A 188 12.11 4.43 16.09
N ARG A 189 12.98 5.23 16.72
CA ARG A 189 12.73 6.67 16.76
C ARG A 189 12.64 7.09 15.29
N PRO A 190 11.52 7.69 14.86
CA PRO A 190 11.39 8.18 13.51
C PRO A 190 12.68 8.90 13.13
N ILE A 191 13.30 8.51 12.01
CA ILE A 191 14.48 9.22 11.52
C ILE A 191 14.10 10.69 11.49
N LYS A 192 14.91 11.53 12.15
CA LYS A 192 14.64 12.96 12.23
C LYS A 192 14.39 13.44 10.80
N MET A 193 13.25 14.07 10.60
CA MET A 193 12.89 14.65 9.32
C MET A 193 14.05 15.49 8.81
N THR A 194 14.33 15.34 7.53
CA THR A 194 15.35 16.14 6.87
C THR A 194 14.91 17.60 6.89
N ASP A 195 15.85 18.54 7.05
CA ASP A 195 15.55 19.97 7.12
C ASP A 195 15.18 20.59 5.75
N GLY A 196 14.59 19.77 4.85
CA GLY A 196 14.08 20.22 3.56
C GLY A 196 12.84 21.10 3.73
N ARG A 197 12.68 22.06 2.82
CA ARG A 197 11.47 22.86 2.74
C ARG A 197 10.39 22.11 1.97
N PHE A 198 9.17 22.16 2.48
CA PHE A 198 8.01 21.60 1.82
C PHE A 198 6.79 22.49 2.01
N VAL A 199 5.80 22.30 1.14
CA VAL A 199 4.47 22.90 1.22
C VAL A 199 3.46 21.75 1.17
N LEU A 200 2.45 21.81 2.02
CA LEU A 200 1.37 20.85 2.08
C LEU A 200 0.12 21.48 1.51
N ARG A 201 -0.51 20.81 0.55
CA ARG A 201 -1.84 21.16 0.07
C ARG A 201 -2.80 20.00 0.37
N LEU A 202 -3.84 20.25 1.16
CA LEU A 202 -4.87 19.28 1.50
C LEU A 202 -6.13 19.61 0.71
N LEU A 203 -6.70 18.62 0.02
CA LEU A 203 -7.95 18.76 -0.73
C LEU A 203 -9.03 17.88 -0.08
N TYR A 204 -10.19 18.49 0.19
CA TYR A 204 -11.37 17.83 0.76
C TYR A 204 -12.60 18.15 -0.09
N GLY A 205 -13.22 17.12 -0.65
CA GLY A 205 -14.55 17.23 -1.26
C GLY A 205 -15.61 17.41 -0.18
N ILE A 206 -16.50 18.37 -0.38
CA ILE A 206 -17.72 18.58 0.41
C ILE A 206 -18.88 17.96 -0.35
N VAL A 207 -19.54 17.01 0.30
CA VAL A 207 -20.80 16.44 -0.17
C VAL A 207 -21.93 17.31 0.37
N ASP A 208 -22.76 17.84 -0.52
CA ASP A 208 -23.99 18.52 -0.11
C ASP A 208 -24.97 17.49 0.44
N THR A 209 -25.17 17.50 1.76
CA THR A 209 -26.09 16.56 2.43
C THR A 209 -27.55 16.97 2.32
N ASN A 210 -27.84 18.17 1.80
CA ASN A 210 -29.20 18.73 1.77
C ASN A 210 -29.90 18.55 0.41
N ALA A 211 -29.26 17.85 -0.54
CA ALA A 211 -29.90 17.43 -1.77
C ALA A 211 -30.88 16.28 -1.48
N ASP A 212 -32.00 16.58 -0.84
CA ASP A 212 -33.13 15.67 -0.70
C ASP A 212 -33.60 15.28 -2.10
N ALA A 213 -33.31 14.03 -2.49
CA ALA A 213 -33.58 13.46 -3.80
C ALA A 213 -35.08 13.50 -4.20
N ASP A 214 -35.97 13.74 -3.24
CA ASP A 214 -37.42 13.69 -3.41
C ASP A 214 -38.03 14.95 -4.06
N ASN A 215 -37.26 16.00 -4.36
CA ASN A 215 -37.75 17.25 -4.98
C ASN A 215 -37.11 17.59 -6.34
N ALA A 216 -36.69 16.58 -7.11
CA ALA A 216 -36.03 16.76 -8.41
C ALA A 216 -36.87 17.46 -9.50
N ASP A 217 -38.19 17.59 -9.32
CA ASP A 217 -39.11 18.15 -10.35
C ASP A 217 -39.28 19.67 -10.33
N LYS A 218 -38.70 20.41 -9.36
CA LYS A 218 -38.79 21.89 -9.33
C LYS A 218 -37.53 22.54 -9.91
N LYS A 219 -37.43 22.56 -11.23
CA LYS A 219 -36.20 22.85 -11.98
C LYS A 219 -35.81 24.33 -12.18
N ASP A 220 -36.59 25.32 -11.73
CA ASP A 220 -36.42 26.71 -12.22
C ASP A 220 -36.19 27.80 -11.15
N VAL A 221 -35.65 27.48 -9.96
CA VAL A 221 -35.25 28.53 -9.00
C VAL A 221 -33.79 28.93 -9.25
N PRO A 222 -33.47 30.21 -9.55
CA PRO A 222 -32.11 30.64 -9.80
C PRO A 222 -31.23 30.45 -8.56
N ILE A 223 -30.25 29.55 -8.68
CA ILE A 223 -29.29 29.11 -7.66
C ILE A 223 -28.32 30.24 -7.20
N SER A 224 -28.37 31.43 -7.80
CA SER A 224 -27.19 32.30 -7.94
C SER A 224 -26.89 33.31 -6.80
N MET A 225 -27.56 33.28 -5.65
CA MET A 225 -27.20 34.19 -4.52
C MET A 225 -27.14 33.53 -3.14
N GLY A 226 -27.89 32.46 -2.87
CA GLY A 226 -27.91 31.79 -1.57
C GLY A 226 -26.62 31.01 -1.26
N MET A 227 -26.11 30.25 -2.23
CA MET A 227 -24.96 29.35 -2.04
C MET A 227 -23.69 30.07 -1.57
N HIS A 228 -23.47 31.33 -1.98
CA HIS A 228 -22.26 32.07 -1.60
C HIS A 228 -22.22 32.40 -0.11
N ALA A 229 -23.37 32.70 0.51
CA ALA A 229 -23.44 33.00 1.93
C ALA A 229 -23.17 31.75 2.78
N GLU A 230 -23.71 30.60 2.37
CA GLU A 230 -23.51 29.32 3.06
C GLU A 230 -22.05 28.84 2.94
N ASN A 231 -21.48 28.85 1.73
CA ASN A 231 -20.08 28.49 1.51
C ASN A 231 -19.13 29.41 2.27
N ARG A 232 -19.45 30.71 2.33
CA ARG A 232 -18.70 31.67 3.16
C ARG A 232 -18.75 31.31 4.63
N MET A 233 -19.95 31.04 5.18
CA MET A 233 -20.10 30.66 6.58
C MET A 233 -19.37 29.35 6.90
N LEU A 234 -19.45 28.36 6.01
CA LEU A 234 -18.75 27.09 6.14
C LEU A 234 -17.24 27.30 6.15
N LEU A 235 -16.69 28.10 5.22
CA LEU A 235 -15.26 28.42 5.17
C LEU A 235 -14.78 29.06 6.48
N GLN A 236 -15.55 30.02 6.99
CA GLN A 236 -15.28 30.71 8.25
C GLN A 236 -15.32 29.75 9.44
N GLN A 237 -16.28 28.83 9.49
CA GLN A 237 -16.38 27.82 10.55
C GLN A 237 -15.18 26.87 10.53
N ILE A 238 -14.77 26.39 9.35
CA ILE A 238 -13.59 25.54 9.18
C ILE A 238 -12.34 26.30 9.63
N ALA A 239 -12.15 27.53 9.13
CA ALA A 239 -11.02 28.38 9.48
C ALA A 239 -10.93 28.64 10.99
N LYS A 240 -12.05 28.99 11.61
CA LYS A 240 -12.16 29.22 13.04
C LYS A 240 -11.87 27.96 13.85
N SER A 241 -12.36 26.80 13.42
CA SER A 241 -12.06 25.51 14.05
C SER A 241 -10.56 25.22 14.01
N ILE A 242 -9.94 25.32 12.83
CA ILE A 242 -8.50 25.13 12.63
C ILE A 242 -7.71 26.10 13.51
N TYR A 243 -7.99 27.40 13.42
CA TYR A 243 -7.31 28.43 14.19
C TYR A 243 -7.44 28.22 15.70
N SER A 244 -8.64 27.84 16.18
CA SER A 244 -8.90 27.64 17.60
C SER A 244 -8.00 26.57 18.22
N ARG A 245 -7.65 25.53 17.45
CA ARG A 245 -6.77 24.43 17.88
C ARG A 245 -5.30 24.70 17.60
N SER A 246 -4.99 25.18 16.40
CA SER A 246 -3.60 25.32 15.96
C SER A 246 -2.91 26.56 16.50
N LYS A 247 -3.69 27.63 16.76
CA LYS A 247 -3.21 28.99 17.04
C LYS A 247 -2.24 29.51 15.98
N ARG A 248 -2.31 28.99 14.74
CA ARG A 248 -1.50 29.45 13.61
C ARG A 248 -2.29 30.43 12.75
N PRO A 249 -1.70 31.54 12.28
CA PRO A 249 -2.39 32.47 11.39
C PRO A 249 -3.00 31.76 10.19
N MET A 250 -4.26 32.10 9.90
CA MET A 250 -5.01 31.48 8.82
C MET A 250 -5.72 32.54 7.98
N ARG A 251 -5.60 32.43 6.66
CA ARG A 251 -6.20 33.32 5.66
C ARG A 251 -7.27 32.52 4.91
N ALA A 252 -8.53 32.83 5.14
CA ALA A 252 -9.65 32.24 4.40
C ALA A 252 -9.91 33.07 3.14
N VAL A 253 -9.91 32.45 1.97
CA VAL A 253 -10.09 33.11 0.68
C VAL A 253 -11.19 32.40 -0.11
N LEU A 254 -12.21 33.13 -0.55
CA LEU A 254 -13.24 32.62 -1.45
C LEU A 254 -13.00 33.21 -2.83
N HIS A 255 -12.62 32.39 -3.81
CA HIS A 255 -12.39 32.83 -5.18
C HIS A 255 -13.67 32.79 -6.02
N ASN A 256 -13.81 33.77 -6.90
CA ASN A 256 -14.79 33.80 -7.98
C ASN A 256 -14.32 32.86 -9.09
N PRO A 257 -15.09 31.81 -9.46
CA PRO A 257 -14.70 30.91 -10.54
C PRO A 257 -14.60 31.61 -11.90
N ALA A 258 -15.35 32.69 -12.13
CA ALA A 258 -15.43 33.34 -13.45
C ALA A 258 -14.18 34.17 -13.80
N ASN A 259 -13.57 34.82 -12.82
CA ASN A 259 -12.46 35.76 -13.06
C ASN A 259 -11.27 35.58 -12.10
N GLY A 260 -11.33 34.63 -11.15
CA GLY A 260 -10.29 34.37 -10.16
C GLY A 260 -10.18 35.41 -9.04
N GLU A 261 -10.97 36.49 -9.09
CA GLU A 261 -10.96 37.52 -8.05
C GLU A 261 -11.47 36.96 -6.72
N SER A 262 -10.92 37.44 -5.60
CA SER A 262 -11.36 37.03 -4.28
C SER A 262 -12.65 37.76 -3.91
N TRP A 263 -13.76 37.03 -3.78
CA TRP A 263 -15.02 37.56 -3.23
C TRP A 263 -14.93 37.86 -1.74
N MET A 264 -14.11 37.12 -1.01
CA MET A 264 -13.93 37.30 0.43
C MET A 264 -12.51 36.91 0.82
N GLU A 265 -11.89 37.76 1.64
CA GLU A 265 -10.64 37.47 2.32
C GLU A 265 -10.78 37.79 3.81
N GLU A 266 -10.58 36.79 4.66
CA GLU A 266 -10.68 36.94 6.11
C GLU A 266 -9.45 36.35 6.82
N TRP A 267 -8.97 37.07 7.83
CA TRP A 267 -7.76 36.72 8.57
C TRP A 267 -8.08 36.30 10.00
N PHE A 268 -7.68 35.09 10.35
CA PHE A 268 -7.75 34.52 11.69
C PHE A 268 -6.35 34.57 12.31
N ARG A 269 -6.07 35.61 13.09
CA ARG A 269 -4.76 35.85 13.71
C ARG A 269 -4.88 36.54 15.06
N SER A 270 -3.85 36.41 15.90
CA SER A 270 -3.80 37.09 17.19
C SER A 270 -3.46 38.57 16.98
N LYS A 271 -4.03 39.47 17.80
CA LYS A 271 -3.70 40.92 17.77
C LYS A 271 -2.20 41.22 17.99
N LYS A 272 -1.44 40.25 18.52
CA LYS A 272 0.00 40.38 18.81
C LYS A 272 0.90 39.94 17.64
N GLU A 273 0.37 39.26 16.63
CA GLU A 273 1.16 38.78 15.48
C GLU A 273 1.47 39.96 14.55
N LYS A 274 2.72 40.04 14.09
CA LYS A 274 3.17 41.12 13.21
C LYS A 274 2.79 40.81 11.76
N ASP A 275 2.55 41.85 10.97
CA ASP A 275 2.48 41.70 9.51
C ASP A 275 3.83 41.16 9.00
N GLY A 276 3.83 39.90 8.57
CA GLY A 276 5.03 39.15 8.18
C GLY A 276 4.98 37.66 8.54
N ASP A 277 4.13 37.26 9.49
CA ASP A 277 3.94 35.84 9.80
C ASP A 277 3.28 35.12 8.62
N THR A 278 3.91 34.05 8.15
CA THR A 278 3.40 33.26 7.02
C THR A 278 2.15 32.49 7.46
N ALA A 279 0.99 32.89 6.95
CA ALA A 279 -0.28 32.25 7.24
C ALA A 279 -0.53 31.01 6.38
N TRP A 280 -1.33 30.09 6.92
CA TRP A 280 -1.97 29.03 6.15
C TRP A 280 -3.11 29.64 5.32
N THR A 281 -3.27 29.22 4.07
CA THR A 281 -4.35 29.67 3.22
C THR A 281 -5.40 28.57 3.11
N LEU A 282 -6.65 28.91 3.39
CA LEU A 282 -7.82 28.04 3.21
C LEU A 282 -8.65 28.65 2.07
N SER A 283 -8.84 27.91 0.98
CA SER A 283 -9.66 28.35 -0.15
C SER A 283 -10.76 27.37 -0.50
N PHE A 284 -11.85 27.90 -1.05
CA PHE A 284 -12.84 27.13 -1.80
C PHE A 284 -12.46 27.20 -3.27
N ASP A 285 -12.15 26.05 -3.85
CA ASP A 285 -11.90 25.93 -5.28
C ASP A 285 -13.14 25.29 -5.91
N TYR A 286 -13.89 26.08 -6.67
CA TYR A 286 -14.90 25.58 -7.59
C TYR A 286 -14.17 25.04 -8.82
N SER A 287 -13.49 23.91 -8.68
CA SER A 287 -12.98 23.24 -9.86
C SER A 287 -14.19 22.71 -10.63
N THR A 288 -14.30 23.06 -11.91
CA THR A 288 -15.14 22.36 -12.88
C THR A 288 -14.62 20.93 -13.03
N LEU A 289 -14.87 20.09 -12.03
CA LEU A 289 -14.48 18.68 -11.99
C LEU A 289 -15.23 17.85 -13.05
N MET A 290 -16.06 18.47 -13.89
CA MET A 290 -17.05 17.83 -14.75
C MET A 290 -16.92 18.08 -16.26
N ASP A 291 -15.90 18.80 -16.76
CA ASP A 291 -15.86 19.07 -18.22
C ASP A 291 -15.30 17.90 -19.07
N ARG A 292 -15.12 16.68 -18.53
CA ARG A 292 -14.35 15.63 -19.22
C ARG A 292 -14.85 14.20 -19.02
N SER A 293 -15.99 13.88 -19.61
CA SER A 293 -16.28 12.54 -20.18
C SER A 293 -17.59 12.56 -20.96
N THR A 294 -17.60 13.18 -22.14
CA THR A 294 -18.80 13.23 -23.00
C THR A 294 -19.13 11.90 -23.70
N ASP A 295 -18.21 10.92 -23.76
CA ASP A 295 -18.38 9.81 -24.71
C ASP A 295 -18.75 8.44 -24.12
N LEU A 296 -18.77 8.24 -22.79
CA LEU A 296 -19.09 6.90 -22.22
C LEU A 296 -20.04 6.84 -21.03
N MET A 297 -20.60 7.96 -20.54
CA MET A 297 -21.57 7.94 -19.41
C MET A 297 -22.81 8.81 -19.62
N GLN A 298 -23.43 8.74 -20.81
CA GLN A 298 -24.68 9.48 -21.11
C GLN A 298 -25.89 9.11 -20.23
N SER A 299 -25.85 8.02 -19.45
CA SER A 299 -26.95 7.66 -18.53
C SER A 299 -26.79 8.16 -17.08
N ALA A 300 -25.64 8.73 -16.69
CA ALA A 300 -25.41 9.28 -15.34
C ALA A 300 -25.32 10.82 -15.29
N ALA A 301 -25.48 11.49 -16.43
CA ALA A 301 -25.27 12.93 -16.59
C ALA A 301 -26.33 13.83 -15.92
N ALA A 302 -27.37 13.27 -15.31
CA ALA A 302 -28.47 14.05 -14.74
C ALA A 302 -28.27 14.49 -13.27
N SER A 303 -27.22 14.04 -12.57
CA SER A 303 -26.99 14.40 -11.16
C SER A 303 -25.55 14.83 -10.84
N ALA A 304 -24.80 15.35 -11.81
CA ALA A 304 -23.45 15.86 -11.59
C ALA A 304 -23.49 17.17 -10.80
N ALA A 305 -23.77 17.08 -9.49
CA ALA A 305 -23.60 18.17 -8.56
C ALA A 305 -22.13 18.63 -8.62
N GLU A 306 -21.92 19.94 -8.73
CA GLU A 306 -20.58 20.54 -8.67
C GLU A 306 -19.94 20.15 -7.33
N ALA A 307 -18.97 19.24 -7.35
CA ALA A 307 -18.23 18.85 -6.16
C ALA A 307 -17.42 20.07 -5.67
N GLN A 308 -17.81 20.62 -4.53
CA GLN A 308 -17.08 21.72 -3.90
C GLN A 308 -15.84 21.18 -3.21
N VAL A 309 -14.66 21.73 -3.52
CA VAL A 309 -13.40 21.30 -2.91
C VAL A 309 -12.86 22.40 -1.99
N VAL A 310 -12.59 22.03 -0.74
CA VAL A 310 -11.83 22.87 0.20
C VAL A 310 -10.35 22.55 0.05
N SER A 311 -9.56 23.58 -0.21
CA SER A 311 -8.12 23.53 -0.35
C SER A 311 -7.44 24.20 0.85
N ILE A 312 -6.51 23.51 1.49
CA ILE A 312 -5.71 24.03 2.61
C ILE A 312 -4.26 24.03 2.18
N LEU A 313 -3.67 25.20 1.98
CA LEU A 313 -2.28 25.39 1.58
C LEU A 313 -1.45 25.88 2.76
N SER A 314 -0.39 25.15 3.08
CA SER A 314 0.57 25.56 4.10
C SER A 314 1.49 26.67 3.61
N PRO A 315 2.07 27.46 4.52
CA PRO A 315 3.30 28.19 4.20
C PRO A 315 4.46 27.22 3.91
N SER A 316 5.65 27.75 3.61
CA SER A 316 6.85 26.91 3.49
C SER A 316 7.25 26.39 4.87
N LEU A 317 7.20 25.08 5.05
CA LEU A 317 7.48 24.36 6.29
C LEU A 317 8.84 23.67 6.22
N THR A 318 9.47 23.44 7.37
CA THR A 318 10.76 22.73 7.47
C THR A 318 10.78 21.73 8.62
N GLY A 319 11.46 20.59 8.40
CA GLY A 319 11.83 19.65 9.45
C GLY A 319 10.66 19.15 10.33
N GLY A 320 10.97 18.80 11.58
CA GLY A 320 9.99 18.26 12.52
C GLY A 320 8.98 19.29 13.05
N GLU A 321 9.35 20.57 13.10
CA GLU A 321 8.44 21.65 13.53
C GLU A 321 7.31 21.85 12.51
N GLY A 322 7.65 21.89 11.22
CA GLY A 322 6.66 21.99 10.15
C GLY A 322 5.63 20.86 10.17
N LEU A 323 6.05 19.62 10.43
CA LEU A 323 5.11 18.51 10.63
C LEU A 323 4.18 18.72 11.82
N ASN A 324 4.73 19.23 12.93
CA ASN A 324 3.93 19.49 14.12
C ASN A 324 2.83 20.51 13.83
N GLU A 325 3.13 21.50 12.97
CA GLU A 325 2.11 22.42 12.47
C GLU A 325 1.05 21.72 11.62
N CYS A 326 1.45 20.87 10.67
CA CYS A 326 0.51 20.10 9.86
C CYS A 326 -0.49 19.33 10.74
N TYR A 327 -0.03 18.71 11.83
CA TYR A 327 -0.92 17.99 12.74
C TYR A 327 -1.94 18.88 13.42
N LYS A 328 -1.50 20.03 13.92
CA LYS A 328 -2.38 20.99 14.58
C LYS A 328 -3.49 21.45 13.63
N ILE A 329 -3.19 21.58 12.34
CA ILE A 329 -4.17 21.90 11.31
C ILE A 329 -5.12 20.72 11.09
N ILE A 330 -4.59 19.51 10.89
CA ILE A 330 -5.40 18.30 10.65
C ILE A 330 -6.33 17.98 11.84
N GLU A 331 -5.85 18.11 13.07
CA GLU A 331 -6.65 17.94 14.29
C GLU A 331 -7.71 19.03 14.47
N GLY A 332 -7.48 20.21 13.87
CA GLY A 332 -8.40 21.33 13.81
C GLY A 332 -9.53 21.18 12.79
N LEU A 333 -9.45 20.19 11.90
CA LEU A 333 -10.47 19.98 10.88
C LEU A 333 -11.76 19.49 11.51
N PRO A 334 -12.91 20.07 11.11
CA PRO A 334 -14.20 19.55 11.54
C PRO A 334 -14.37 18.08 11.19
N SER A 335 -15.07 17.35 12.06
CA SER A 335 -15.30 15.92 11.85
C SER A 335 -16.01 15.67 10.52
N TYR A 336 -17.01 16.46 10.14
CA TYR A 336 -17.77 16.23 8.90
C TYR A 336 -16.94 16.33 7.61
N LEU A 337 -15.88 17.15 7.57
CA LEU A 337 -14.95 17.17 6.43
C LEU A 337 -14.14 15.88 6.30
N THR A 338 -14.19 15.05 7.33
CA THR A 338 -13.15 14.08 7.60
C THR A 338 -13.69 12.74 8.15
N THR A 339 -14.99 12.61 8.46
CA THR A 339 -15.65 11.38 8.92
C THR A 339 -16.16 10.60 7.73
N THR A 340 -15.38 9.59 7.35
CA THR A 340 -15.92 8.38 6.69
C THR A 340 -15.55 7.10 7.46
N THR A 341 -14.95 7.20 8.66
CA THR A 341 -14.70 6.06 9.54
C THR A 341 -15.62 6.08 10.77
N THR A 342 -16.93 5.99 10.55
CA THR A 342 -17.78 5.33 11.55
C THR A 342 -17.68 3.83 11.29
N THR A 343 -16.80 3.16 12.03
CA THR A 343 -17.10 1.77 12.40
C THR A 343 -18.48 1.83 13.04
N CYS A 344 -19.48 1.21 12.41
CA CYS A 344 -20.77 0.96 13.05
C CYS A 344 -20.50 0.08 14.27
N LYS A 345 -20.21 0.72 15.42
CA LYS A 345 -20.43 0.07 16.72
C LYS A 345 -21.92 -0.12 16.80
N ASN A 346 -22.37 -1.31 16.45
CA ASN A 346 -23.67 -1.82 16.82
C ASN A 346 -23.74 -1.81 18.36
N GLU A 347 -24.14 -0.68 18.95
CA GLU A 347 -24.75 -0.72 20.26
C GLU A 347 -26.07 -1.46 20.10
N SER A 348 -26.00 -2.78 20.34
CA SER A 348 -27.17 -3.62 20.53
C SER A 348 -27.99 -3.04 21.68
N ARG A 349 -28.98 -2.20 21.38
CA ARG A 349 -30.08 -1.96 22.30
C ARG A 349 -30.73 -3.31 22.58
N LYS A 350 -30.45 -3.86 23.77
CA LYS A 350 -31.24 -4.92 24.40
C LYS A 350 -32.69 -4.40 24.48
N ILE A 351 -33.52 -4.80 23.51
CA ILE A 351 -34.97 -4.71 23.64
C ILE A 351 -35.35 -5.79 24.64
N MET A 352 -35.66 -5.35 25.85
CA MET A 352 -36.18 -6.17 26.93
C MET A 352 -37.66 -6.44 26.62
N THR A 353 -37.95 -7.52 25.91
CA THR A 353 -39.33 -7.96 25.67
C THR A 353 -39.76 -8.89 26.80
N MET A 354 -40.61 -8.37 27.69
CA MET A 354 -41.34 -9.21 28.65
C MET A 354 -42.31 -10.13 27.91
N HIS A 355 -42.32 -11.40 28.32
CA HIS A 355 -43.14 -12.47 27.78
C HIS A 355 -44.39 -12.64 28.66
N SER A 356 -45.57 -12.54 28.07
CA SER A 356 -46.76 -13.28 28.54
C SER A 356 -47.75 -13.54 27.40
N GLN A 357 -47.89 -14.85 27.09
CA GLN A 357 -49.05 -15.59 26.54
C GLN A 357 -49.66 -15.11 25.21
N SER A 358 -49.39 -15.77 24.08
CA SER A 358 -49.89 -17.10 23.62
C SER A 358 -51.40 -17.15 23.42
N GLN A 359 -51.86 -16.81 22.21
CA GLN A 359 -52.65 -17.67 21.30
C GLN A 359 -53.14 -16.85 20.08
N MET A 360 -52.25 -16.65 19.11
CA MET A 360 -52.59 -16.40 17.70
C MET A 360 -51.47 -16.99 16.86
N THR A 361 -51.58 -18.30 16.63
CA THR A 361 -50.52 -19.16 16.09
C THR A 361 -50.44 -19.11 14.57
N ASN A 362 -49.20 -19.18 14.07
CA ASN A 362 -48.73 -19.26 12.68
C ASN A 362 -48.86 -18.02 11.79
N GLN A 363 -50.01 -17.36 11.66
CA GLN A 363 -50.13 -16.26 10.69
C GLN A 363 -49.38 -14.99 11.14
N ASN A 364 -49.46 -14.65 12.43
CA ASN A 364 -48.68 -13.54 12.99
C ASN A 364 -47.18 -13.83 13.03
N GLN A 365 -46.77 -15.09 13.21
CA GLN A 365 -45.34 -15.45 13.14
C GLN A 365 -44.80 -15.27 11.72
N LYS A 366 -45.59 -15.59 10.68
CA LYS A 366 -45.19 -15.35 9.29
C LYS A 366 -45.06 -13.85 9.00
N VAL A 367 -45.99 -13.02 9.48
CA VAL A 367 -45.92 -11.55 9.33
C VAL A 367 -44.73 -10.97 10.10
N ILE A 368 -44.46 -11.44 11.31
CA ILE A 368 -43.28 -11.01 12.10
C ILE A 368 -41.98 -11.40 11.38
N ASN A 369 -41.87 -12.63 10.90
CA ASN A 369 -40.68 -13.08 10.17
C ASN A 369 -40.50 -12.29 8.85
N GLN A 370 -41.58 -12.02 8.12
CA GLN A 370 -41.54 -11.22 6.90
C GLN A 370 -41.16 -9.76 7.18
N SER A 371 -41.70 -9.16 8.24
CA SER A 371 -41.34 -7.81 8.67
C SER A 371 -39.88 -7.71 9.13
N GLN A 372 -39.39 -8.72 9.86
CA GLN A 372 -37.97 -8.81 10.25
C GLN A 372 -37.05 -8.94 9.03
N MET A 373 -37.45 -9.73 8.03
CA MET A 373 -36.67 -9.91 6.80
C MET A 373 -36.68 -8.63 5.93
N ILE A 374 -37.81 -7.93 5.83
CA ILE A 374 -37.89 -6.62 5.14
C ILE A 374 -36.99 -5.60 5.84
N ASN A 375 -37.01 -5.54 7.17
CA ASN A 375 -36.18 -4.62 7.94
C ASN A 375 -34.68 -4.95 7.81
N GLN A 376 -34.32 -6.25 7.81
CA GLN A 376 -32.95 -6.68 7.52
C GLN A 376 -32.50 -6.28 6.11
N ASN A 377 -33.33 -6.50 5.09
CA ASN A 377 -33.01 -6.10 3.71
C ASN A 377 -32.88 -4.58 3.57
N GLN A 378 -33.71 -3.79 4.27
CA GLN A 378 -33.58 -2.33 4.31
C GLN A 378 -32.27 -1.90 4.98
N ILE A 379 -31.88 -2.54 6.08
CA ILE A 379 -30.60 -2.27 6.76
C ILE A 379 -29.41 -2.65 5.85
N ILE A 380 -29.49 -3.78 5.14
CA ILE A 380 -28.45 -4.21 4.19
C ILE A 380 -28.32 -3.18 3.05
N ASN A 381 -29.44 -2.75 2.46
CA ASN A 381 -29.44 -1.75 1.38
C ASN A 381 -28.92 -0.39 1.86
N GLN A 382 -29.32 0.06 3.06
CA GLN A 382 -28.78 1.29 3.65
C GLN A 382 -27.27 1.20 3.89
N ASN A 383 -26.78 0.07 4.41
CA ASN A 383 -25.34 -0.14 4.60
C ASN A 383 -24.58 -0.19 3.27
N GLN A 384 -25.15 -0.77 2.21
CA GLN A 384 -24.56 -0.74 0.88
C GLN A 384 -24.48 0.69 0.32
N ILE A 385 -25.54 1.48 0.43
CA ILE A 385 -25.57 2.90 0.02
C ILE A 385 -24.55 3.71 0.81
N ILE A 386 -24.48 3.53 2.14
CA ILE A 386 -23.49 4.20 3.00
C ILE A 386 -22.06 3.84 2.58
N ASN A 387 -21.78 2.55 2.32
CA ASN A 387 -20.45 2.10 1.89
C ASN A 387 -20.07 2.64 0.50
N GLN A 388 -21.02 2.69 -0.44
CA GLN A 388 -20.80 3.27 -1.77
C GLN A 388 -20.54 4.78 -1.69
N ASN A 389 -21.33 5.51 -0.90
CA ASN A 389 -21.13 6.94 -0.68
C ASN A 389 -19.78 7.21 0.00
N GLN A 390 -19.39 6.40 0.98
CA GLN A 390 -18.06 6.49 1.61
C GLN A 390 -16.91 6.28 0.61
N LEU A 391 -17.03 5.28 -0.28
CA LEU A 391 -16.04 5.03 -1.33
C LEU A 391 -15.98 6.18 -2.33
N TYR A 392 -17.11 6.81 -2.64
CA TYR A 392 -17.16 7.98 -3.53
C TYR A 392 -16.49 9.20 -2.89
N THR A 393 -16.84 9.55 -1.65
CA THR A 393 -16.21 10.67 -0.92
C THR A 393 -14.70 10.46 -0.73
N GLN A 394 -14.24 9.22 -0.57
CA GLN A 394 -12.80 8.90 -0.47
C GLN A 394 -12.02 9.13 -1.78
N ARG A 395 -12.68 9.20 -2.94
CA ARG A 395 -12.01 9.46 -4.22
C ARG A 395 -11.58 10.91 -4.36
N GLU A 396 -12.34 11.83 -3.78
CA GLU A 396 -12.16 13.28 -3.93
C GLU A 396 -11.14 13.87 -2.95
N HIS A 397 -10.72 13.11 -1.94
CA HIS A 397 -9.81 13.59 -0.91
C HIS A 397 -8.35 13.25 -1.27
N SER A 398 -7.49 14.25 -1.42
CA SER A 398 -6.06 14.06 -1.68
C SER A 398 -5.14 14.94 -0.83
N ILE A 399 -3.96 14.39 -0.51
CA ILE A 399 -2.84 15.13 0.09
C ILE A 399 -1.79 15.34 -0.99
N HIS A 400 -1.52 16.61 -1.30
CA HIS A 400 -0.46 17.01 -2.19
C HIS A 400 0.73 17.49 -1.38
N VAL A 401 1.90 16.90 -1.61
CA VAL A 401 3.15 17.31 -0.97
C VAL A 401 4.04 17.97 -2.01
N GLN A 402 4.28 19.26 -1.85
CA GLN A 402 5.16 20.05 -2.71
C GLN A 402 6.53 20.18 -2.05
N ILE A 403 7.58 19.67 -2.70
CA ILE A 403 8.95 19.74 -2.19
C ILE A 403 9.68 20.88 -2.92
N ASP A 404 10.27 21.79 -2.15
CA ASP A 404 11.10 22.88 -2.71
C ASP A 404 12.38 22.27 -3.32
N VAL A 405 12.55 22.50 -4.61
CA VAL A 405 13.68 22.04 -5.40
C VAL A 405 14.47 23.20 -6.02
N SER A 406 14.27 24.44 -5.56
CA SER A 406 15.01 25.61 -6.06
C SER A 406 16.54 25.48 -5.92
N GLN A 407 17.01 24.62 -5.02
CA GLN A 407 18.43 24.35 -4.80
C GLN A 407 18.97 23.18 -5.64
N LEU A 408 18.13 22.51 -6.43
CA LEU A 408 18.53 21.38 -7.25
C LEU A 408 18.83 21.81 -8.68
N THR A 409 19.87 21.23 -9.26
CA THR A 409 20.15 21.38 -10.70
C THR A 409 19.14 20.57 -11.51
N ILE A 410 18.96 20.92 -12.78
CA ILE A 410 18.13 20.13 -13.70
C ILE A 410 18.55 18.66 -13.76
N LEU A 411 19.86 18.37 -13.76
CA LEU A 411 20.37 16.99 -13.74
C LEU A 411 19.94 16.23 -12.47
N GLN A 412 19.86 16.92 -11.33
CA GLN A 412 19.36 16.30 -10.10
C GLN A 412 17.85 16.05 -10.17
N ILE A 413 17.08 16.97 -10.73
CA ILE A 413 15.64 16.82 -10.93
C ILE A 413 15.34 15.69 -11.93
N ILE A 414 16.14 15.54 -12.99
CA ILE A 414 16.10 14.40 -13.91
C ILE A 414 16.26 13.08 -13.15
N LYS A 415 17.21 12.96 -12.21
CA LYS A 415 17.36 11.75 -11.39
C LYS A 415 16.14 11.47 -10.51
N VAL A 416 15.53 12.50 -9.93
CA VAL A 416 14.29 12.38 -9.15
C VAL A 416 13.19 11.79 -10.02
N CYS A 417 13.00 12.33 -11.22
CA CYS A 417 12.00 11.88 -12.17
C CYS A 417 12.26 10.46 -12.68
N GLN A 418 13.52 10.14 -12.99
CA GLN A 418 13.94 8.79 -13.38
C GLN A 418 13.64 7.77 -12.29
N ASN A 419 13.98 8.06 -11.03
CA ASN A 419 13.63 7.18 -9.92
C ASN A 419 12.11 7.06 -9.73
N PHE A 420 11.34 8.14 -9.96
CA PHE A 420 9.89 8.11 -9.76
C PHE A 420 9.25 7.17 -10.76
N VAL A 421 9.54 7.36 -12.04
CA VAL A 421 9.06 6.48 -13.11
C VAL A 421 9.63 5.08 -12.94
N LYS A 422 10.86 4.90 -12.46
CA LYS A 422 11.43 3.57 -12.21
C LYS A 422 10.66 2.78 -11.17
N TYR A 423 10.19 3.42 -10.09
CA TYR A 423 9.57 2.76 -8.95
C TYR A 423 8.07 3.08 -8.80
N GLU A 424 7.41 3.62 -9.84
CA GLU A 424 6.02 4.07 -9.74
C GLU A 424 5.08 2.95 -9.25
N ASP A 425 5.23 1.72 -9.75
CA ASP A 425 4.36 0.59 -9.38
C ASP A 425 4.58 0.17 -7.92
N ALA A 426 5.83 0.25 -7.45
CA ALA A 426 6.15 0.08 -6.04
C ALA A 426 5.60 1.20 -5.16
N ILE A 427 5.45 2.43 -5.66
CA ILE A 427 4.82 3.53 -4.92
C ILE A 427 3.29 3.35 -4.92
N ASP A 428 2.71 2.88 -6.02
CA ASP A 428 1.27 2.58 -6.14
C ASP A 428 0.82 1.56 -5.10
N CYS A 429 1.66 0.59 -4.75
CA CYS A 429 1.32 -0.40 -3.74
C CYS A 429 1.13 0.19 -2.32
N PHE A 430 1.56 1.45 -2.07
CA PHE A 430 1.31 2.17 -0.82
C PHE A 430 -0.11 2.72 -0.70
N MET A 431 -0.85 2.68 -1.80
CA MET A 431 -2.11 3.38 -1.98
C MET A 431 -3.26 2.39 -2.08
N PRO A 432 -4.49 2.79 -1.70
CA PRO A 432 -5.68 2.02 -2.03
C PRO A 432 -5.80 1.81 -3.54
N TRP A 433 -6.41 0.69 -3.96
CA TRP A 433 -6.55 0.33 -5.38
C TRP A 433 -7.07 1.47 -6.28
N TYR A 434 -8.02 2.28 -5.80
CA TYR A 434 -8.62 3.37 -6.58
C TYR A 434 -7.69 4.56 -6.85
N LYS A 435 -6.51 4.61 -6.20
CA LYS A 435 -5.44 5.61 -6.46
C LYS A 435 -4.22 5.00 -7.19
N ARG A 436 -4.30 3.73 -7.60
CA ARG A 436 -3.23 3.06 -8.36
C ARG A 436 -3.38 3.30 -9.86
N GLU A 437 -2.28 3.09 -10.57
CA GLU A 437 -2.19 3.13 -12.03
C GLU A 437 -2.81 4.41 -12.61
N ASN A 438 -3.90 4.28 -13.35
CA ASN A 438 -4.65 5.38 -13.95
C ASN A 438 -6.12 5.40 -13.49
N CYS A 439 -6.43 4.79 -12.34
CA CYS A 439 -7.79 4.69 -11.81
C CYS A 439 -8.35 6.04 -11.35
N SER A 440 -7.49 7.02 -11.05
CA SER A 440 -7.89 8.36 -10.63
C SER A 440 -7.63 9.38 -11.75
N PRO A 441 -8.65 10.10 -12.25
CA PRO A 441 -8.46 11.12 -13.28
C PRO A 441 -7.56 12.27 -12.81
N ASP A 442 -7.58 12.56 -11.51
CA ASP A 442 -6.80 13.63 -10.86
C ASP A 442 -5.34 13.25 -10.60
N CYS A 443 -4.93 12.03 -10.91
CA CYS A 443 -3.62 11.52 -10.54
C CYS A 443 -3.14 10.45 -11.51
N ARG A 444 -2.99 10.83 -12.78
CA ARG A 444 -2.58 9.93 -13.85
C ARG A 444 -1.16 9.43 -13.67
N SER A 445 -0.93 8.21 -14.13
CA SER A 445 0.39 7.59 -14.13
C SER A 445 1.37 8.37 -15.01
N ASN A 446 2.57 8.64 -14.48
CA ASN A 446 3.65 9.26 -15.26
C ASN A 446 4.23 8.25 -16.27
N LYS A 447 4.36 6.96 -15.90
CA LYS A 447 4.76 5.87 -16.81
C LYS A 447 3.87 5.79 -18.05
N LEU A 448 2.56 5.90 -17.88
CA LEU A 448 1.60 5.83 -18.99
C LEU A 448 1.59 7.12 -19.83
N ALA A 449 1.76 8.28 -19.18
CA ALA A 449 1.83 9.56 -19.86
C ALA A 449 2.93 9.61 -20.93
N MET A 450 4.08 8.97 -20.65
CA MET A 450 5.22 8.92 -21.56
C MET A 450 4.97 8.12 -22.84
N ALA A 451 3.95 7.24 -22.86
CA ALA A 451 3.61 6.47 -24.05
C ALA A 451 2.81 7.29 -25.08
N GLY A 452 1.95 8.20 -24.60
CA GLY A 452 1.03 8.96 -25.44
C GLY A 452 1.68 9.98 -26.38
N ASN A 453 2.99 10.23 -26.27
CA ASN A 453 3.71 11.15 -27.16
C ASN A 453 4.17 10.48 -28.47
N ASN A 454 4.04 9.17 -28.61
CA ASN A 454 4.36 8.46 -29.84
C ASN A 454 3.09 7.78 -30.37
N ASP A 455 2.50 8.32 -31.44
CA ASP A 455 1.27 7.82 -32.06
C ASP A 455 1.35 6.33 -32.49
N ASN A 456 2.57 5.78 -32.58
CA ASN A 456 2.82 4.40 -32.99
C ASN A 456 3.16 3.42 -31.85
N LEU A 457 3.31 3.88 -30.61
CA LEU A 457 3.64 3.00 -29.47
C LEU A 457 2.49 2.89 -28.47
N THR A 458 2.02 1.67 -28.23
CA THR A 458 1.13 1.40 -27.11
C THR A 458 1.91 1.48 -25.80
N SER A 459 1.24 1.82 -24.70
CA SER A 459 1.88 1.95 -23.38
C SER A 459 2.58 0.68 -22.89
N THR A 460 2.16 -0.47 -23.40
CA THR A 460 2.75 -1.80 -23.14
C THR A 460 4.09 -2.01 -23.83
N GLN A 461 4.46 -1.20 -24.84
CA GLN A 461 5.69 -1.36 -25.60
C GLN A 461 6.89 -0.62 -25.00
N LEU A 462 6.68 0.46 -24.25
CA LEU A 462 7.78 1.16 -23.58
C LEU A 462 8.23 0.37 -22.36
N ASN A 463 9.48 -0.05 -22.35
CA ASN A 463 10.10 -0.68 -21.18
C ASN A 463 10.74 0.36 -20.24
N ASN A 464 11.17 -0.07 -19.05
CA ASN A 464 11.78 0.82 -18.05
C ASN A 464 13.08 1.48 -18.51
N LYS A 465 13.83 0.84 -19.43
CA LYS A 465 15.07 1.38 -20.00
C LYS A 465 14.77 2.53 -20.95
N ASP A 466 13.77 2.39 -21.81
CA ASP A 466 13.39 3.43 -22.77
C ASP A 466 12.86 4.67 -22.06
N ARG A 467 11.98 4.50 -21.05
CA ARG A 467 11.51 5.61 -20.22
C ARG A 467 12.67 6.34 -19.53
N ASN A 468 13.60 5.62 -18.92
CA ASN A 468 14.77 6.23 -18.27
C ASN A 468 15.64 7.02 -19.26
N ASN A 469 15.86 6.48 -20.47
CA ASN A 469 16.64 7.13 -21.51
C ASN A 469 15.94 8.38 -22.06
N MET A 470 14.61 8.37 -22.20
CA MET A 470 13.84 9.55 -22.60
C MET A 470 14.01 10.68 -21.60
N ILE A 471 13.84 10.41 -20.30
CA ILE A 471 13.99 11.40 -19.23
C ILE A 471 15.45 11.91 -19.16
N ALA A 472 16.43 11.03 -19.40
CA ALA A 472 17.85 11.40 -19.40
C ALA A 472 18.23 12.41 -20.50
N ARG A 473 17.46 12.46 -21.60
CA ARG A 473 17.71 13.34 -22.75
C ARG A 473 17.14 14.74 -22.58
N CYS A 474 16.28 14.97 -21.58
CA CYS A 474 15.74 16.29 -21.31
C CYS A 474 16.89 17.25 -20.95
N THR A 475 16.91 18.45 -21.57
CA THR A 475 17.95 19.46 -21.31
C THR A 475 17.39 20.74 -20.70
N SER A 476 16.06 20.88 -20.66
CA SER A 476 15.33 21.98 -20.02
C SER A 476 14.18 21.48 -19.13
N PHE A 477 13.66 22.35 -18.25
CA PHE A 477 12.45 22.05 -17.48
C PHE A 477 11.23 21.85 -18.38
N GLN A 478 11.17 22.56 -19.51
CA GLN A 478 10.11 22.39 -20.50
C GLN A 478 10.16 21.01 -21.14
N ASP A 479 11.34 20.51 -21.53
CA ASP A 479 11.48 19.15 -22.07
C ASP A 479 10.99 18.11 -21.06
N LEU A 480 11.35 18.31 -19.79
CA LEU A 480 10.99 17.39 -18.71
C LEU A 480 9.48 17.41 -18.43
N LEU A 481 8.86 18.60 -18.45
CA LEU A 481 7.42 18.75 -18.32
C LEU A 481 6.69 18.10 -19.49
N SER A 482 7.09 18.37 -20.74
CA SER A 482 6.51 17.75 -21.93
C SER A 482 6.70 16.22 -21.95
N CYS A 483 7.77 15.72 -21.33
CA CYS A 483 8.04 14.28 -21.22
C CYS A 483 7.13 13.60 -20.19
N LEU A 484 6.95 14.18 -19.00
CA LEU A 484 6.28 13.52 -17.85
C LEU A 484 4.85 13.99 -17.59
N ASN A 485 4.52 15.20 -18.02
CA ASN A 485 3.21 15.83 -17.87
C ASN A 485 2.75 16.47 -19.21
N PRO A 486 2.69 15.71 -20.32
CA PRO A 486 2.44 16.26 -21.67
C PRO A 486 1.10 16.98 -21.81
N ASN A 487 0.07 16.56 -21.07
CA ASN A 487 -1.25 17.17 -21.16
C ASN A 487 -1.38 18.30 -20.13
N ALA A 488 -1.62 19.52 -20.62
CA ALA A 488 -1.76 20.76 -19.85
C ALA A 488 -3.04 20.86 -19.01
N ASP A 489 -3.93 19.88 -19.08
CA ASP A 489 -5.15 19.82 -18.28
C ASP A 489 -5.22 18.58 -17.38
N ALA A 490 -4.35 17.60 -17.63
CA ALA A 490 -4.30 16.40 -16.81
C ALA A 490 -3.44 16.60 -15.55
N SER A 491 -3.91 16.04 -14.44
CA SER A 491 -3.11 15.94 -13.23
C SER A 491 -2.38 14.60 -13.18
N TYR A 492 -1.14 14.61 -12.69
CA TYR A 492 -0.26 13.44 -12.64
C TYR A 492 0.24 13.18 -11.23
N LYS A 493 0.62 11.94 -10.93
CA LYS A 493 1.14 11.53 -9.61
C LYS A 493 2.35 12.33 -9.18
N LEU A 494 3.31 12.49 -10.10
CA LEU A 494 4.39 13.45 -9.99
C LEU A 494 4.11 14.60 -10.94
N ASN A 495 3.76 15.76 -10.38
CA ASN A 495 3.42 16.95 -11.14
C ASN A 495 4.59 17.94 -11.12
N LEU A 496 5.08 18.31 -12.31
CA LEU A 496 6.23 19.18 -12.52
C LEU A 496 5.85 20.58 -13.01
N ARG A 497 4.55 20.91 -13.11
CA ARG A 497 4.12 22.22 -13.65
C ARG A 497 4.64 23.39 -12.85
N ASN A 498 4.75 23.22 -11.54
CA ASN A 498 5.31 24.22 -10.63
C ASN A 498 6.82 24.48 -10.84
N LEU A 499 7.49 23.78 -11.78
CA LEU A 499 8.84 24.12 -12.22
C LEU A 499 8.88 25.25 -13.26
N ILE A 500 7.76 25.51 -13.95
CA ILE A 500 7.67 26.47 -15.06
C ILE A 500 6.68 27.60 -14.75
N SER A 501 5.75 27.38 -13.82
CA SER A 501 4.74 28.37 -13.43
C SER A 501 5.35 29.65 -12.83
N SER A 502 5.57 30.61 -13.73
CA SER A 502 5.68 32.08 -13.65
C SER A 502 6.60 32.76 -12.61
N PRO A 503 7.44 33.73 -13.04
CA PRO A 503 8.44 34.44 -12.25
C PRO A 503 7.90 35.55 -11.33
N SER A 504 6.65 35.47 -10.85
CA SER A 504 6.10 36.49 -9.96
C SER A 504 6.71 36.41 -8.55
N ASN A 505 7.85 37.09 -8.41
CA ASN A 505 8.54 37.54 -7.19
C ASN A 505 9.08 36.51 -6.20
N ASN A 506 8.90 35.21 -6.41
CA ASN A 506 9.59 34.20 -5.63
C ASN A 506 9.84 32.98 -6.52
N ASN A 507 11.02 32.89 -7.14
CA ASN A 507 11.53 31.77 -7.96
C ASN A 507 11.64 30.45 -7.15
N LYS A 508 10.51 30.02 -6.57
CA LYS A 508 10.39 28.77 -5.83
C LYS A 508 9.93 27.71 -6.81
N LEU A 509 10.79 26.73 -7.03
CA LEU A 509 10.55 25.60 -7.89
C LEU A 509 10.06 24.46 -7.01
N TYR A 510 8.93 23.85 -7.36
CA TYR A 510 8.38 22.73 -6.61
C TYR A 510 8.17 21.50 -7.48
N ILE A 511 8.42 20.34 -6.90
CA ILE A 511 7.91 19.06 -7.39
C ILE A 511 6.74 18.66 -6.48
N GLU A 512 5.60 18.29 -7.07
CA GLU A 512 4.39 17.96 -6.32
C GLU A 512 4.03 16.48 -6.45
N PHE A 513 3.85 15.82 -5.30
CA PHE A 513 3.36 14.45 -5.20
C PHE A 513 1.86 14.48 -4.90
N ARG A 514 1.02 13.93 -5.79
CA ARG A 514 -0.46 14.00 -5.71
C ARG A 514 -1.15 12.68 -5.41
N GLN A 515 -0.39 11.62 -5.18
CA GLN A 515 -0.94 10.26 -5.18
C GLN A 515 -1.69 9.87 -3.90
N HIS A 516 -1.29 10.43 -2.77
CA HIS A 516 -1.75 9.93 -1.48
C HIS A 516 -3.17 10.44 -1.15
N PRO A 517 -4.11 9.56 -0.75
CA PRO A 517 -5.43 9.98 -0.30
C PRO A 517 -5.34 10.76 1.00
N THR A 518 -6.31 11.61 1.31
CA THR A 518 -6.27 12.31 2.60
C THR A 518 -6.44 11.35 3.77
N SER A 519 -5.69 11.58 4.85
CA SER A 519 -5.75 10.79 6.07
C SER A 519 -5.70 11.68 7.31
N LYS A 520 -6.58 11.38 8.27
CA LYS A 520 -6.50 11.91 9.64
C LYS A 520 -5.38 11.27 10.44
N ASP A 521 -4.98 10.06 10.06
CA ASP A 521 -3.95 9.36 10.79
C ASP A 521 -2.65 10.14 10.64
N LYS A 522 -2.28 10.75 11.75
CA LYS A 522 -1.04 11.48 11.95
C LYS A 522 0.13 10.69 11.41
N THR A 523 0.20 9.39 11.72
CA THR A 523 1.31 8.51 11.35
C THR A 523 1.41 8.37 9.84
N THR A 524 0.29 8.11 9.17
CA THR A 524 0.18 8.01 7.72
C THR A 524 0.63 9.29 7.02
N THR A 525 0.07 10.45 7.39
CA THR A 525 0.43 11.73 6.76
C THR A 525 1.90 12.08 6.98
N THR A 526 2.44 11.79 8.17
CA THR A 526 3.86 11.97 8.49
C THR A 526 4.75 11.12 7.61
N ASN A 527 4.42 9.84 7.50
CA ASN A 527 5.22 8.89 6.75
C ASN A 527 5.15 9.17 5.25
N TRP A 528 4.06 9.79 4.77
CA TRP A 528 3.99 10.28 3.40
C TRP A 528 4.88 11.50 3.15
N ILE A 529 4.81 12.52 4.00
CA ILE A 529 5.70 13.69 3.88
C ILE A 529 7.17 13.27 3.98
N ARG A 530 7.51 12.42 4.97
CA ARG A 530 8.85 11.85 5.13
C ARG A 530 9.30 11.07 3.90
N PHE A 531 8.42 10.27 3.31
CA PHE A 531 8.70 9.53 2.08
C PHE A 531 9.04 10.50 0.94
N CYS A 532 8.18 11.49 0.65
CA CYS A 532 8.40 12.47 -0.43
C CYS A 532 9.73 13.22 -0.25
N MET A 533 10.02 13.69 0.96
CA MET A 533 11.26 14.41 1.27
C MET A 533 12.51 13.52 1.11
N ALA A 534 12.48 12.30 1.65
CA ALA A 534 13.57 11.34 1.53
C ALA A 534 13.80 10.95 0.07
N PHE A 535 12.71 10.73 -0.68
CA PHE A 535 12.74 10.39 -2.10
C PHE A 535 13.46 11.45 -2.92
N VAL A 536 13.05 12.71 -2.82
CA VAL A 536 13.66 13.82 -3.57
C VAL A 536 15.12 14.02 -3.15
N LYS A 537 15.39 14.12 -1.84
CA LYS A 537 16.74 14.38 -1.31
C LYS A 537 17.73 13.29 -1.74
N ASN A 538 17.37 12.03 -1.58
CA ASN A 538 18.29 10.93 -1.88
C ASN A 538 18.43 10.73 -3.39
N SER A 539 17.36 10.84 -4.17
CA SER A 539 17.45 10.75 -5.64
C SER A 539 18.37 11.82 -6.24
N ALA A 540 18.27 13.06 -5.74
CA ALA A 540 19.13 14.15 -6.19
C ALA A 540 20.62 13.92 -5.85
N ARG A 541 20.90 13.36 -4.66
CA ARG A 541 22.27 13.15 -4.15
C ARG A 541 22.96 11.93 -4.76
N LEU A 542 22.22 10.85 -5.00
CA LEU A 542 22.78 9.58 -5.45
C LEU A 542 23.15 9.60 -6.94
N ARG A 543 23.80 8.53 -7.40
CA ARG A 543 24.09 8.31 -8.82
C ARG A 543 22.78 8.20 -9.61
N ALA A 544 22.80 8.59 -10.88
CA ALA A 544 21.69 8.37 -11.78
C ALA A 544 21.27 6.88 -11.76
N PRO A 545 19.97 6.58 -11.69
CA PRO A 545 19.50 5.22 -11.55
C PRO A 545 19.70 4.42 -12.83
N ASN A 546 20.09 3.16 -12.68
CA ASN A 546 19.98 2.19 -13.75
C ASN A 546 18.51 1.71 -13.85
N PRO A 547 17.99 1.47 -15.07
CA PRO A 547 16.66 0.94 -15.26
C PRO A 547 16.53 -0.46 -14.64
N LEU A 548 15.34 -0.80 -14.15
CA LEU A 548 15.01 -2.15 -13.68
C LEU A 548 14.87 -3.10 -14.87
N LYS A 549 15.11 -4.39 -14.61
CA LYS A 549 14.77 -5.45 -15.56
C LYS A 549 13.25 -5.57 -15.64
N ASN A 550 12.69 -5.87 -16.81
CA ASN A 550 11.24 -6.06 -16.98
C ASN A 550 10.70 -7.27 -16.20
N THR A 551 11.58 -8.16 -15.73
CA THR A 551 11.24 -9.34 -14.91
C THR A 551 11.28 -9.05 -13.41
N THR A 552 11.50 -7.80 -12.99
CA THR A 552 11.56 -7.43 -11.57
C THR A 552 10.15 -7.46 -11.00
N SER A 553 9.92 -8.21 -9.92
CA SER A 553 8.62 -8.26 -9.25
C SER A 553 8.36 -6.94 -8.51
N ILE A 554 7.08 -6.60 -8.27
CA ILE A 554 6.70 -5.39 -7.52
C ILE A 554 7.29 -5.43 -6.10
N GLU A 555 7.35 -6.62 -5.48
CA GLU A 555 7.98 -6.83 -4.19
C GLU A 555 9.48 -6.50 -4.20
N ASP A 556 10.19 -6.93 -5.25
CA ASP A 556 11.60 -6.56 -5.44
C ASP A 556 11.73 -5.06 -5.71
N GLU A 557 10.88 -4.46 -6.56
CA GLU A 557 10.89 -3.02 -6.81
C GLU A 557 10.71 -2.21 -5.51
N PHE A 558 9.79 -2.65 -4.66
CA PHE A 558 9.54 -2.08 -3.33
C PHE A 558 10.79 -2.16 -2.45
N ASP A 559 11.40 -3.34 -2.35
CA ASP A 559 12.58 -3.51 -1.51
C ASP A 559 13.77 -2.70 -2.04
N LEU A 560 13.97 -2.66 -3.37
CA LEU A 560 14.99 -1.83 -4.02
C LEU A 560 14.75 -0.33 -3.81
N LEU A 561 13.50 0.14 -3.85
CA LEU A 561 13.14 1.53 -3.58
C LEU A 561 13.58 1.94 -2.17
N PHE A 562 13.26 1.13 -1.16
CA PHE A 562 13.61 1.44 0.22
C PHE A 562 15.10 1.25 0.53
N GLU A 563 15.74 0.24 -0.07
CA GLU A 563 17.17 -0.03 0.13
C GLU A 563 18.05 1.03 -0.53
N TYR A 564 17.77 1.40 -1.78
CA TYR A 564 18.67 2.25 -2.57
C TYR A 564 18.26 3.72 -2.60
N VAL A 565 16.97 4.05 -2.53
CA VAL A 565 16.48 5.44 -2.63
C VAL A 565 16.08 5.98 -1.27
N ILE A 566 15.09 5.40 -0.60
CA ILE A 566 14.53 5.99 0.64
C ILE A 566 15.50 5.89 1.81
N LYS A 567 16.15 4.73 1.99
CA LYS A 567 17.10 4.45 3.07
C LYS A 567 16.52 4.69 4.48
N ASP A 568 15.22 4.42 4.64
CA ASP A 568 14.51 4.51 5.92
C ASP A 568 13.78 3.19 6.18
N ARG A 569 14.33 2.39 7.10
CA ARG A 569 13.77 1.09 7.47
C ARG A 569 12.41 1.21 8.16
N ALA A 570 12.18 2.26 8.94
CA ALA A 570 10.91 2.45 9.63
C ALA A 570 9.80 2.75 8.61
N LEU A 571 10.08 3.59 7.60
CA LEU A 571 9.15 3.81 6.49
C LEU A 571 8.91 2.52 5.68
N ARG A 572 9.96 1.74 5.39
CA ARG A 572 9.81 0.45 4.69
C ARG A 572 8.82 -0.46 5.40
N ASN A 573 8.99 -0.65 6.72
CA ASN A 573 8.12 -1.53 7.49
C ASN A 573 6.68 -1.01 7.52
N PHE A 574 6.50 0.31 7.74
CA PHE A 574 5.18 0.93 7.72
C PHE A 574 4.45 0.72 6.38
N TYR A 575 5.11 0.99 5.26
CA TYR A 575 4.48 0.84 3.94
C TYR A 575 4.31 -0.62 3.51
N ARG A 576 5.16 -1.53 4.01
CA ARG A 576 4.97 -2.97 3.80
C ARG A 576 3.69 -3.45 4.48
N GLU A 577 3.52 -3.12 5.76
CA GLU A 577 2.30 -3.45 6.51
C GLU A 577 1.05 -2.86 5.84
N LYS A 578 1.13 -1.58 5.43
CA LYS A 578 0.03 -0.90 4.75
C LYS A 578 -0.34 -1.56 3.41
N ARG A 579 0.66 -1.91 2.60
CA ARG A 579 0.49 -2.64 1.34
C ARG A 579 -0.19 -3.99 1.57
N ASP A 580 0.34 -4.77 2.51
CA ASP A 580 -0.18 -6.10 2.82
C ASP A 580 -1.63 -6.00 3.35
N GLY A 581 -1.94 -4.95 4.11
CA GLY A 581 -3.30 -4.64 4.56
C GLY A 581 -4.26 -4.29 3.42
N TYR A 582 -3.82 -3.53 2.40
CA TYR A 582 -4.64 -3.27 1.22
C TYR A 582 -4.85 -4.52 0.37
N ALA A 583 -3.81 -5.33 0.17
CA ALA A 583 -3.95 -6.59 -0.56
C ALA A 583 -4.93 -7.55 0.13
N ALA A 584 -4.88 -7.63 1.47
CA ALA A 584 -5.82 -8.44 2.23
C ALA A 584 -7.27 -7.95 2.09
N ARG A 585 -7.50 -6.63 2.18
CA ARG A 585 -8.83 -6.02 2.01
C ARG A 585 -9.37 -6.18 0.59
N GLU A 586 -8.52 -6.06 -0.42
CA GLU A 586 -8.90 -6.26 -1.82
C GLU A 586 -9.32 -7.71 -2.08
N GLU A 587 -8.61 -8.68 -1.51
CA GLU A 587 -9.00 -10.09 -1.61
C GLU A 587 -10.30 -10.38 -0.86
N GLU A 588 -10.52 -9.75 0.30
CA GLU A 588 -11.79 -9.84 1.03
C GLU A 588 -12.95 -9.27 0.20
N GLU A 589 -12.82 -8.05 -0.33
CA GLU A 589 -13.82 -7.43 -1.22
C GLU A 589 -14.07 -8.27 -2.48
N ARG A 590 -13.04 -8.93 -3.02
CA ARG A 590 -13.16 -9.83 -4.18
C ARG A 590 -13.95 -11.09 -3.82
N LEU A 591 -13.69 -11.69 -2.66
CA LEU A 591 -14.42 -12.85 -2.16
C LEU A 591 -15.88 -12.51 -1.83
N GLU A 592 -16.16 -11.33 -1.27
CA GLU A 592 -17.52 -10.85 -1.02
C GLU A 592 -18.33 -10.69 -2.31
N ARG A 593 -17.72 -10.17 -3.38
CA ARG A 593 -18.36 -10.07 -4.71
C ARG A 593 -18.67 -11.44 -5.30
N LEU A 594 -17.76 -12.40 -5.14
CA LEU A 594 -17.98 -13.77 -5.60
C LEU A 594 -19.08 -14.48 -4.79
N GLY A 595 -19.07 -14.33 -3.46
CA GLY A 595 -20.08 -14.93 -2.58
C GLY A 595 -21.49 -14.39 -2.81
N SER A 596 -21.61 -13.07 -3.04
CA SER A 596 -22.90 -12.43 -3.35
C SER A 596 -23.48 -12.91 -4.70
N SER A 597 -22.62 -13.23 -5.67
CA SER A 597 -23.03 -13.77 -6.97
C SER A 597 -23.57 -15.20 -6.85
N THR A 598 -22.98 -16.03 -5.99
CA THR A 598 -23.43 -17.42 -5.78
C THR A 598 -24.83 -17.49 -5.15
N THR A 599 -25.15 -16.60 -4.20
CA THR A 599 -26.47 -16.57 -3.56
C THR A 599 -27.61 -16.15 -4.50
N VAL A 600 -27.33 -15.33 -5.52
CA VAL A 600 -28.33 -14.95 -6.53
C VAL A 600 -28.65 -16.13 -7.47
N LEU A 601 -27.65 -16.93 -7.83
CA LEU A 601 -27.84 -18.10 -8.69
C LEU A 601 -28.59 -19.24 -7.97
N GLU A 602 -28.32 -19.48 -6.68
CA GLU A 602 -29.08 -20.48 -5.91
C GLU A 602 -30.54 -20.05 -5.65
N GLY A 603 -30.82 -18.75 -5.55
CA GLY A 603 -32.18 -18.23 -5.46
C GLY A 603 -32.99 -18.43 -6.74
N ASN A 604 -32.35 -18.24 -7.91
CA ASN A 604 -33.02 -18.42 -9.19
C ASN A 604 -33.26 -19.91 -9.52
N LEU A 605 -32.31 -20.79 -9.18
CA LEU A 605 -32.47 -22.24 -9.38
C LEU A 605 -33.59 -22.87 -8.53
N LYS A 606 -33.98 -22.24 -7.42
CA LYS A 606 -35.12 -22.71 -6.60
C LYS A 606 -36.47 -22.21 -7.09
N ASN A 607 -36.53 -21.05 -7.75
CA ASN A 607 -37.79 -20.56 -8.31
C ASN A 607 -38.19 -21.30 -9.59
N ASP A 608 -37.22 -21.81 -10.37
CA ASP A 608 -37.50 -22.56 -11.59
C ASP A 608 -37.90 -24.04 -11.33
N GLN A 609 -37.76 -24.54 -10.10
CA GLN A 609 -38.17 -25.91 -9.74
C GLN A 609 -39.65 -26.05 -9.36
N ASP A 610 -40.36 -24.95 -9.08
CA ASP A 610 -41.77 -24.98 -8.70
C ASP A 610 -42.75 -24.78 -9.88
N ASP A 611 -42.25 -24.43 -11.08
CA ASP A 611 -43.10 -24.18 -12.27
C ASP A 611 -42.97 -25.25 -13.40
N MET A 612 -42.19 -26.31 -13.19
CA MET A 612 -42.18 -27.46 -14.10
C MET A 612 -43.21 -28.52 -13.70
N SER A 613 -44.50 -28.15 -13.75
CA SER A 613 -45.58 -29.14 -13.82
C SER A 613 -45.63 -29.75 -15.23
N ILE A 614 -45.31 -31.03 -15.27
CA ILE A 614 -45.32 -31.98 -16.39
C ILE A 614 -46.54 -31.76 -17.32
N SER A 615 -46.28 -31.31 -18.55
CA SER A 615 -47.07 -31.68 -19.72
C SER A 615 -46.20 -32.55 -20.62
N ASN A 616 -46.39 -33.86 -20.52
CA ASN A 616 -45.95 -34.83 -21.51
C ASN A 616 -46.70 -34.53 -22.80
N ASP A 617 -46.00 -34.04 -23.82
CA ASP A 617 -46.42 -34.28 -25.19
C ASP A 617 -45.18 -34.60 -26.02
N GLY A 618 -45.25 -35.74 -26.69
CA GLY A 618 -44.17 -36.33 -27.44
C GLY A 618 -44.24 -35.90 -28.90
N SER A 619 -43.09 -35.55 -29.45
CA SER A 619 -42.84 -35.73 -30.87
C SER A 619 -41.34 -35.70 -31.10
N ASP A 620 -40.84 -36.84 -31.57
CA ASP A 620 -39.55 -37.02 -32.21
C ASP A 620 -39.40 -36.02 -33.37
N GLU A 621 -38.27 -35.33 -33.46
CA GLU A 621 -37.69 -34.92 -34.73
C GLU A 621 -36.18 -34.70 -34.55
N GLU A 622 -35.43 -35.57 -35.21
CA GLU A 622 -33.98 -35.48 -35.40
C GLU A 622 -33.68 -34.34 -36.38
N ASP A 623 -32.76 -33.44 -36.03
CA ASP A 623 -32.05 -32.66 -37.02
C ASP A 623 -30.60 -32.41 -36.56
N GLU A 624 -29.69 -33.15 -37.21
CA GLU A 624 -28.26 -32.91 -37.22
C GLU A 624 -27.96 -31.59 -37.94
N VAL A 625 -27.38 -30.62 -37.22
CA VAL A 625 -26.69 -29.50 -37.86
C VAL A 625 -25.28 -29.38 -37.27
N SER A 626 -24.31 -29.90 -38.02
CA SER A 626 -22.88 -29.75 -37.74
C SER A 626 -22.43 -28.31 -38.06
N TYR A 627 -21.88 -27.61 -37.07
CA TYR A 627 -21.10 -26.40 -37.31
C TYR A 627 -19.61 -26.70 -37.14
N ASP A 628 -18.91 -26.77 -38.28
CA ASP A 628 -17.46 -26.67 -38.36
C ASP A 628 -17.02 -25.21 -38.11
N ALA A 629 -16.20 -24.99 -37.08
CA ALA A 629 -15.46 -23.75 -36.90
C ALA A 629 -14.00 -24.03 -36.52
N ASN A 630 -13.19 -24.03 -37.57
CA ASN A 630 -11.73 -23.83 -37.66
C ASN A 630 -10.96 -23.46 -36.37
N SER A 631 -10.07 -24.38 -36.02
CA SER A 631 -8.83 -24.16 -35.29
C SER A 631 -7.80 -23.42 -36.14
N ASN A 632 -7.36 -22.23 -35.73
CA ASN A 632 -6.12 -21.61 -36.21
C ASN A 632 -5.55 -20.71 -35.13
N LEU A 633 -4.51 -21.17 -34.43
CA LEU A 633 -3.42 -20.38 -33.83
C LEU A 633 -2.52 -21.31 -32.99
N LYS A 634 -1.71 -22.13 -33.67
CA LYS A 634 -0.55 -22.76 -33.07
C LYS A 634 0.47 -23.13 -34.13
N ARG A 635 1.29 -22.17 -34.55
CA ARG A 635 2.61 -22.34 -35.17
C ARG A 635 3.19 -20.96 -35.44
N GLU A 636 4.19 -20.57 -34.65
CA GLU A 636 5.37 -19.80 -35.06
C GLU A 636 6.19 -19.47 -33.81
N ALA A 637 7.06 -20.40 -33.42
CA ALA A 637 8.14 -20.14 -32.49
C ALA A 637 9.23 -21.19 -32.71
N GLU A 638 9.96 -21.08 -33.83
CA GLU A 638 11.26 -21.73 -34.02
C GLU A 638 11.90 -21.17 -35.31
N ALA A 639 12.93 -20.34 -35.15
CA ALA A 639 14.11 -20.18 -36.03
C ALA A 639 14.64 -18.75 -36.03
N THR A 640 15.59 -18.42 -35.13
CA THR A 640 16.80 -17.69 -35.54
C THR A 640 17.89 -17.86 -34.48
N VAL A 641 18.76 -18.84 -34.72
CA VAL A 641 20.11 -18.88 -34.15
C VAL A 641 20.96 -17.95 -35.00
N GLY A 642 21.45 -16.87 -34.40
CA GLY A 642 22.38 -15.93 -35.02
C GLY A 642 23.53 -15.66 -34.06
N ASP A 643 24.69 -16.25 -34.39
CA ASP A 643 25.99 -16.00 -33.76
C ASP A 643 26.29 -14.49 -33.69
N VAL A 644 26.66 -14.00 -32.50
CA VAL A 644 27.28 -12.68 -32.37
C VAL A 644 28.60 -12.84 -31.62
N HIS A 645 29.66 -12.57 -32.38
CA HIS A 645 31.05 -12.50 -31.97
C HIS A 645 31.26 -11.57 -30.76
N GLU A 646 31.91 -12.14 -29.74
CA GLU A 646 32.41 -11.47 -28.55
C GLU A 646 33.65 -10.63 -28.89
N SER A 647 33.50 -9.30 -28.96
CA SER A 647 34.62 -8.37 -29.02
C SER A 647 35.00 -7.89 -27.61
N LYS A 648 36.12 -8.43 -27.13
CA LYS A 648 36.84 -7.95 -25.94
C LYS A 648 37.29 -6.50 -26.14
N ARG A 649 36.96 -5.62 -25.21
CA ARG A 649 37.68 -4.35 -25.01
C ARG A 649 38.45 -4.41 -23.70
N HIS A 650 39.78 -4.36 -23.83
CA HIS A 650 40.69 -3.89 -22.80
C HIS A 650 40.46 -2.40 -22.54
N CYS A 651 40.49 -2.00 -21.28
CA CYS A 651 40.94 -0.67 -20.86
C CYS A 651 41.77 -0.79 -19.58
N LEU A 652 42.88 -0.04 -19.61
CA LEU A 652 43.77 0.34 -18.52
C LEU A 652 43.03 1.03 -17.36
#